data_AF-A0A8C4LYA2-F1
#
_entry.id   AF-A0A8C4LYA2-F1
#
_cell.length_a   1.000
_cell.length_b   1.000
_cell.length_c   1.000
_cell.angle_alpha   90.00
_cell.angle_beta   90.00
_cell.angle_gamma   90.00
#
_symmetry.space_group_name_H-M   'P 1'
#
loop_
_entity.id
_entity.type
_entity.pdbx_description
1 polymer ?
#
loop_
_entity_poly.entity_id
_entity_poly.type
_entity_poly.pdbx_seq_one_letter_code
_entity_poly.pdbx_strand_id
1 'polypeptide(L)'
;MWAEILFLKFLIPFLDSGYSTTQSPQATQSPQANESPLATQDSTAPRGSTLTQGHMATRMSPVTSTLETTPFQNFSGYQIGVGRADCTGQVADITLMGYGKSGQYARGILTRLYSRAFIMAEPDGSNRMVFVSIDIGMVSQRLRLEVLNRLQMKYGSLYRKDNVILSGTHTHSGPAGYFQYTLFVIASEGYTNRTFEYMVTGIVQSIEIAHTNMKRGRILINKGNVDGAQINRSPYSYLQNPQSERARYSSNTDKEMIVLKMVDLNGDDLGLISWFAVHPVSMNNSNHLVNSDNMGYASYLFEQEKNKGYLPGEGPYVAAFASSNLGDVSPNTLGPHCINTGESCDNPNSSCPIGGPNMCIAMGPGQDMFDSTQIIGWIIYQKAKELYASASQEVTGPLASAHQWVNMTDVTVWLNSTHTAKTCKPALGYSFAAGTIDGVGGLNFSQGAMEENPFWDTIRNQLLGSPSEEIKECHKPKPILLHTGEMSRPNPWHPEIVDVQIITVGSLAITALPGEFTTMSGRRFREAVQNMTVVTSGLCNVYTHYITTYEEYQAQRYEAASTIYGPHTLSAYFFFFRALAKAIAYHVLGPCPNGPEPPFFKQLITNLIANIVDKAPTGKTFGDVLQPLEPKYRVVRLTKRSWNSSETHHTFLTVEKYEATSQTWQIVHNDASWETRFYWHKGLLGQSNATIQWHIPETAQPGSYRIRYLGHYRKQDFLRPAVILSFESTSSTFEVVTT
;
A
#
# COMPACT_ATOMS: atom_id res chain seq x y z
N MET A 1 8.22 8.82 -12.47
CA MET A 1 9.13 7.96 -11.68
C MET A 1 9.21 6.53 -12.24
N TRP A 2 8.15 5.72 -12.19
CA TRP A 2 8.07 4.38 -12.83
C TRP A 2 8.39 4.33 -14.34
N ALA A 3 8.07 5.40 -15.06
CA ALA A 3 8.42 5.56 -16.47
C ALA A 3 9.95 5.50 -16.68
N GLU A 4 10.76 6.01 -15.76
CA GLU A 4 12.23 5.98 -15.86
C GLU A 4 12.76 4.54 -15.93
N ILE A 5 12.23 3.62 -15.12
CA ILE A 5 12.61 2.20 -15.16
C ILE A 5 12.16 1.57 -16.49
N LEU A 6 10.94 1.89 -16.94
CA LEU A 6 10.42 1.44 -18.22
C LEU A 6 11.35 1.89 -19.37
N PHE A 7 11.63 3.20 -19.46
CA PHE A 7 12.44 3.79 -20.52
C PHE A 7 13.92 3.39 -20.47
N LEU A 8 14.57 3.42 -19.30
CA LEU A 8 15.98 3.08 -19.20
C LEU A 8 16.27 1.59 -19.44
N LYS A 9 15.40 0.68 -18.96
CA LYS A 9 15.71 -0.76 -18.97
C LYS A 9 15.09 -1.53 -20.14
N PHE A 10 13.93 -1.10 -20.65
CA PHE A 10 13.30 -1.74 -21.79
C PHE A 10 13.44 -0.95 -23.09
N LEU A 11 13.55 0.39 -23.07
CA LEU A 11 13.54 1.20 -24.29
C LEU A 11 14.93 1.54 -24.86
N ILE A 12 15.97 1.74 -24.02
CA ILE A 12 17.34 2.04 -24.51
C ILE A 12 17.99 0.85 -25.25
N PRO A 13 17.90 -0.42 -24.79
CA PRO A 13 18.56 -1.54 -25.48
C PRO A 13 18.05 -1.80 -26.91
N PHE A 14 16.83 -1.36 -27.25
CA PHE A 14 16.30 -1.50 -28.61
C PHE A 14 16.93 -0.51 -29.60
N LEU A 15 17.37 0.66 -29.15
CA LEU A 15 18.03 1.67 -30.00
C LEU A 15 19.48 1.27 -30.34
N ASP A 16 20.15 0.50 -29.49
CA ASP A 16 21.53 0.02 -29.74
C ASP A 16 21.61 -1.26 -30.58
N SER A 17 20.47 -1.94 -30.85
CA SER A 17 20.45 -3.20 -31.60
C SER A 17 20.20 -3.04 -33.11
N GLY A 18 20.11 -1.80 -33.61
CA GLY A 18 19.73 -1.50 -34.99
C GLY A 18 20.85 -1.61 -36.02
N TYR A 19 21.42 -2.79 -36.27
CA TYR A 19 22.03 -3.14 -37.57
C TYR A 19 22.16 -4.68 -37.73
N SER A 20 21.17 -5.31 -38.34
CA SER A 20 21.39 -6.37 -39.34
C SER A 20 20.06 -6.76 -39.99
N THR A 21 19.83 -6.24 -41.18
CA THR A 21 18.80 -6.70 -42.12
C THR A 21 19.26 -7.98 -42.81
N THR A 22 18.39 -8.99 -42.89
CA THR A 22 17.90 -9.63 -44.14
C THR A 22 17.27 -11.01 -43.84
N GLN A 23 15.97 -11.18 -44.14
CA GLN A 23 15.45 -12.07 -45.18
C GLN A 23 13.91 -12.16 -45.12
N SER A 24 13.32 -12.07 -46.30
CA SER A 24 11.89 -11.99 -46.63
C SER A 24 11.23 -13.37 -46.83
N PRO A 25 9.88 -13.44 -46.90
CA PRO A 25 9.10 -14.67 -46.71
C PRO A 25 8.75 -15.36 -48.04
N GLN A 26 8.55 -16.69 -48.00
CA GLN A 26 7.96 -17.45 -49.10
C GLN A 26 6.53 -17.90 -48.78
N ALA A 27 5.65 -17.60 -49.73
CA ALA A 27 4.28 -18.03 -49.84
C ALA A 27 4.16 -19.50 -50.29
N THR A 28 3.04 -20.16 -49.99
CA THR A 28 2.53 -21.27 -50.81
C THR A 28 1.00 -21.32 -50.76
N GLN A 29 0.46 -21.72 -51.91
CA GLN A 29 -0.90 -21.57 -52.39
C GLN A 29 -1.84 -22.71 -51.97
N SER A 30 -3.14 -22.40 -52.01
CA SER A 30 -4.31 -23.28 -52.06
C SER A 30 -4.33 -24.26 -53.25
N PRO A 31 -5.24 -25.26 -53.23
CA PRO A 31 -6.10 -25.46 -54.39
C PRO A 31 -7.62 -25.69 -54.11
N GLN A 32 -8.37 -25.34 -55.16
CA GLN A 32 -9.80 -25.46 -55.51
C GLN A 32 -10.44 -26.84 -55.25
N ALA A 33 -11.72 -26.99 -54.87
CA ALA A 33 -13.05 -26.66 -55.46
C ALA A 33 -13.67 -27.78 -56.34
N ASN A 34 -14.93 -28.14 -56.02
CA ASN A 34 -16.03 -28.77 -56.79
C ASN A 34 -16.92 -29.52 -55.77
N GLU A 35 -18.26 -29.57 -55.79
CA GLU A 35 -19.29 -29.29 -56.79
C GLU A 35 -20.65 -29.14 -56.04
N SER A 36 -21.59 -28.39 -56.61
CA SER A 36 -23.02 -28.30 -56.23
C SER A 36 -23.85 -29.34 -57.03
N PRO A 37 -25.16 -29.61 -56.78
CA PRO A 37 -26.24 -28.63 -57.03
C PRO A 37 -27.56 -28.72 -56.19
N LEU A 38 -28.29 -27.58 -56.20
CA LEU A 38 -29.76 -27.30 -56.21
C LEU A 38 -30.76 -28.16 -55.38
N ALA A 39 -31.56 -27.60 -54.45
CA ALA A 39 -32.77 -26.71 -54.58
C ALA A 39 -34.02 -27.46 -55.15
N THR A 40 -35.21 -27.53 -54.53
CA THR A 40 -36.16 -26.45 -54.16
C THR A 40 -37.44 -27.03 -53.50
N GLN A 41 -38.35 -26.14 -53.05
CA GLN A 41 -39.79 -26.31 -52.73
C GLN A 41 -40.16 -26.79 -51.30
N ASP A 42 -41.19 -26.29 -50.60
CA ASP A 42 -42.12 -25.15 -50.77
C ASP A 42 -42.94 -25.01 -49.46
N SER A 43 -43.32 -23.76 -49.12
CA SER A 43 -44.55 -23.39 -48.37
C SER A 43 -44.68 -23.87 -46.90
N THR A 44 -45.38 -23.27 -45.93
CA THR A 44 -46.46 -22.28 -45.82
C THR A 44 -46.45 -21.77 -44.36
N ALA A 45 -46.82 -20.50 -44.13
CA ALA A 45 -47.28 -20.02 -42.81
C ALA A 45 -48.80 -20.32 -42.66
N PRO A 46 -49.36 -20.27 -41.43
CA PRO A 46 -50.02 -19.00 -41.06
C PRO A 46 -49.96 -18.61 -39.57
N ARG A 47 -50.22 -17.33 -39.33
CA ARG A 47 -50.57 -16.69 -38.06
C ARG A 47 -51.97 -17.08 -37.58
N GLY A 48 -52.14 -17.08 -36.25
CA GLY A 48 -53.25 -16.38 -35.58
C GLY A 48 -54.28 -17.25 -34.85
N SER A 49 -54.43 -17.04 -33.54
CA SER A 49 -55.73 -16.75 -32.92
C SER A 49 -55.59 -16.41 -31.43
N THR A 50 -56.48 -15.51 -31.02
CA THR A 50 -56.67 -14.80 -29.75
C THR A 50 -57.68 -15.53 -28.85
N LEU A 51 -57.85 -15.02 -27.62
CA LEU A 51 -58.89 -15.30 -26.57
C LEU A 51 -58.37 -16.22 -25.45
N THR A 52 -58.49 -15.93 -24.15
CA THR A 52 -59.60 -15.30 -23.41
C THR A 52 -59.13 -14.69 -22.08
N GLN A 53 -59.82 -13.65 -21.63
CA GLN A 53 -59.79 -13.08 -20.28
C GLN A 53 -60.41 -14.05 -19.26
N GLY A 54 -59.85 -14.08 -18.05
CA GLY A 54 -60.46 -14.65 -16.86
C GLY A 54 -60.18 -13.78 -15.64
N HIS A 55 -61.13 -12.93 -15.28
CA HIS A 55 -61.17 -12.24 -13.99
C HIS A 55 -61.61 -13.24 -12.90
N MET A 56 -60.80 -13.42 -11.86
CA MET A 56 -61.29 -13.81 -10.54
C MET A 56 -60.81 -12.79 -9.51
N ALA A 57 -61.76 -12.04 -8.99
CA ALA A 57 -61.58 -11.16 -7.85
C ALA A 57 -61.69 -12.00 -6.57
N THR A 58 -60.60 -12.12 -5.82
CA THR A 58 -60.62 -12.63 -4.46
C THR A 58 -60.21 -11.51 -3.51
N ARG A 59 -61.20 -11.07 -2.74
CA ARG A 59 -61.10 -10.02 -1.72
C ARG A 59 -60.34 -10.61 -0.53
N MET A 60 -59.10 -10.19 -0.30
CA MET A 60 -58.37 -10.47 0.94
C MET A 60 -58.17 -9.18 1.74
N SER A 61 -58.55 -9.25 3.00
CA SER A 61 -58.51 -8.19 4.01
C SER A 61 -57.10 -7.63 4.20
N PRO A 62 -56.95 -6.34 4.58
CA PRO A 62 -55.65 -5.78 4.89
C PRO A 62 -55.15 -6.38 6.22
N VAL A 63 -54.21 -7.31 6.14
CA VAL A 63 -53.40 -7.70 7.30
C VAL A 63 -52.47 -6.52 7.57
N THR A 64 -52.77 -5.78 8.62
CA THR A 64 -51.86 -4.79 9.19
C THR A 64 -50.68 -5.54 9.78
N SER A 65 -49.62 -5.78 8.98
CA SER A 65 -48.34 -6.20 9.55
C SER A 65 -47.71 -4.98 10.19
N THR A 66 -47.99 -4.77 11.47
CA THR A 66 -47.12 -4.00 12.34
C THR A 66 -45.71 -4.54 12.15
N LEU A 67 -44.79 -3.68 11.71
CA LEU A 67 -43.35 -3.92 11.84
C LEU A 67 -43.09 -4.18 13.32
N GLU A 68 -43.04 -5.46 13.70
CA GLU A 68 -42.40 -5.85 14.95
C GLU A 68 -40.93 -5.50 14.77
N THR A 69 -40.57 -4.30 15.22
CA THR A 69 -39.21 -3.97 15.59
C THR A 69 -38.78 -5.03 16.60
N THR A 70 -37.93 -5.95 16.17
CA THR A 70 -37.24 -6.86 17.09
C THR A 70 -36.65 -6.01 18.21
N PRO A 71 -36.94 -6.32 19.49
CA PRO A 71 -36.36 -5.57 20.59
C PRO A 71 -34.85 -5.63 20.45
N PHE A 72 -34.18 -4.48 20.48
CA PHE A 72 -32.73 -4.41 20.64
C PHE A 72 -32.34 -5.38 21.77
N GLN A 73 -31.75 -6.52 21.42
CA GLN A 73 -31.13 -7.39 22.41
C GLN A 73 -30.11 -6.54 23.16
N ASN A 74 -30.08 -6.66 24.49
CA ASN A 74 -29.04 -6.12 25.35
C ASN A 74 -27.67 -6.42 24.71
N PHE A 75 -27.08 -5.42 24.06
CA PHE A 75 -25.83 -5.57 23.34
C PHE A 75 -24.71 -5.77 24.35
N SER A 76 -24.23 -7.01 24.49
CA SER A 76 -23.24 -7.39 25.50
C SER A 76 -21.79 -7.15 25.07
N GLY A 77 -21.55 -6.20 24.16
CA GLY A 77 -20.23 -5.90 23.58
C GLY A 77 -19.86 -6.78 22.38
N TYR A 78 -18.69 -6.54 21.79
CA TYR A 78 -18.14 -7.36 20.70
C TYR A 78 -17.18 -8.43 21.24
N GLN A 79 -16.88 -9.45 20.43
CA GLN A 79 -15.62 -10.18 20.59
C GLN A 79 -14.55 -9.51 19.71
N ILE A 80 -13.41 -9.19 20.31
CA ILE A 80 -12.33 -8.42 19.70
C ILE A 80 -11.03 -9.21 19.81
N GLY A 81 -10.40 -9.45 18.67
CA GLY A 81 -9.07 -10.05 18.56
C GLY A 81 -8.09 -9.09 17.91
N VAL A 82 -6.87 -9.05 18.42
CA VAL A 82 -5.78 -8.26 17.84
C VAL A 82 -4.55 -9.14 17.64
N GLY A 83 -3.81 -8.89 16.57
CA GLY A 83 -2.61 -9.66 16.26
C GLY A 83 -1.63 -8.88 15.39
N ARG A 84 -0.34 -9.07 15.67
CA ARG A 84 0.76 -8.50 14.90
C ARG A 84 1.72 -9.61 14.51
N ALA A 85 2.17 -9.60 13.26
CA ALA A 85 3.20 -10.51 12.78
C ALA A 85 4.14 -9.81 11.81
N ASP A 86 5.41 -10.25 11.78
CA ASP A 86 6.40 -9.75 10.84
C ASP A 86 6.00 -10.13 9.40
N CYS A 87 6.03 -9.16 8.50
CA CYS A 87 5.82 -9.35 7.07
C CYS A 87 6.96 -8.73 6.24
N THR A 88 8.13 -8.54 6.86
CA THR A 88 9.33 -7.99 6.21
C THR A 88 9.84 -8.95 5.14
N GLY A 89 9.97 -8.47 3.91
CA GLY A 89 10.60 -9.20 2.82
C GLY A 89 12.13 -9.24 2.92
N GLN A 90 12.80 -9.56 1.81
CA GLN A 90 14.27 -9.47 1.77
C GLN A 90 14.76 -8.03 1.91
N VAL A 91 15.91 -7.82 2.55
CA VAL A 91 16.45 -6.49 2.87
C VAL A 91 17.71 -6.16 2.07
N ALA A 92 18.12 -7.04 1.16
CA ALA A 92 19.22 -6.85 0.22
C ALA A 92 18.86 -7.31 -1.21
N ASP A 93 19.57 -6.78 -2.20
CA ASP A 93 19.48 -7.15 -3.62
C ASP A 93 18.03 -7.13 -4.19
N ILE A 94 17.18 -6.23 -3.69
CA ILE A 94 15.81 -5.98 -4.19
C ILE A 94 15.53 -4.49 -4.27
N THR A 95 14.68 -4.05 -5.19
CA THR A 95 14.23 -2.65 -5.22
C THR A 95 13.25 -2.35 -4.10
N LEU A 96 13.25 -1.10 -3.63
CA LEU A 96 12.20 -0.58 -2.75
C LEU A 96 10.99 -0.13 -3.57
N MET A 97 9.79 -0.42 -3.07
CA MET A 97 8.51 -0.12 -3.72
C MET A 97 8.02 1.27 -3.34
N GLY A 98 7.57 2.07 -4.31
CA GLY A 98 6.87 3.33 -4.08
C GLY A 98 7.39 4.45 -4.96
N TYR A 99 8.67 4.78 -4.84
CA TYR A 99 9.29 5.77 -5.71
C TYR A 99 9.40 5.24 -7.15
N GLY A 100 9.86 4.01 -7.36
CA GLY A 100 10.11 3.51 -8.72
C GLY A 100 11.30 4.22 -9.36
N LYS A 101 12.35 4.45 -8.57
CA LYS A 101 13.65 4.96 -9.01
C LYS A 101 14.58 3.80 -9.34
N SER A 102 15.26 3.91 -10.48
CA SER A 102 16.40 3.03 -10.78
C SER A 102 17.50 3.25 -9.74
N GLY A 103 18.07 2.18 -9.21
CA GLY A 103 19.16 2.27 -8.24
C GLY A 103 18.75 2.26 -6.76
N GLN A 104 17.46 2.42 -6.44
CA GLN A 104 16.97 2.36 -5.07
C GLN A 104 16.78 0.91 -4.59
N TYR A 105 17.89 0.21 -4.38
CA TYR A 105 17.89 -1.14 -3.86
C TYR A 105 17.97 -1.15 -2.33
N ALA A 106 17.27 -2.07 -1.69
CA ALA A 106 17.46 -2.40 -0.28
C ALA A 106 18.91 -2.83 -0.04
N ARG A 107 19.51 -2.26 1.01
CA ARG A 107 20.88 -2.50 1.49
C ARG A 107 20.88 -2.59 3.01
N GLY A 108 19.85 -3.21 3.59
CA GLY A 108 19.68 -3.40 5.01
C GLY A 108 18.32 -2.92 5.54
N ILE A 109 18.24 -2.75 6.86
CA ILE A 109 17.00 -2.48 7.59
C ILE A 109 17.23 -1.41 8.67
N LEU A 110 16.24 -0.53 8.81
CA LEU A 110 16.12 0.45 9.92
C LEU A 110 15.06 -0.01 10.93
N THR A 111 13.92 -0.52 10.45
CA THR A 111 12.91 -1.16 11.29
C THR A 111 12.13 -2.20 10.49
N ARG A 112 11.51 -3.15 11.20
CA ARG A 112 10.69 -4.21 10.60
C ARG A 112 9.35 -3.67 10.09
N LEU A 113 8.77 -4.43 9.18
CA LEU A 113 7.45 -4.22 8.61
C LEU A 113 6.47 -5.23 9.21
N TYR A 114 5.34 -4.75 9.73
CA TYR A 114 4.37 -5.62 10.37
C TYR A 114 3.01 -5.61 9.67
N SER A 115 2.36 -6.77 9.68
CA SER A 115 0.92 -6.90 9.46
C SER A 115 0.21 -6.84 10.81
N ARG A 116 -0.77 -5.94 10.95
CA ARG A 116 -1.56 -5.73 12.16
C ARG A 116 -3.03 -5.99 11.86
N ALA A 117 -3.57 -7.09 12.40
CA ALA A 117 -4.93 -7.55 12.17
C ALA A 117 -5.83 -7.28 13.38
N PHE A 118 -7.07 -6.87 13.09
CA PHE A 118 -8.12 -6.59 14.05
C PHE A 118 -9.37 -7.35 13.62
N ILE A 119 -9.86 -8.22 14.51
CA ILE A 119 -11.04 -9.05 14.27
C ILE A 119 -12.14 -8.63 15.23
N MET A 120 -13.28 -8.26 14.69
CA MET A 120 -14.50 -7.97 15.44
C MET A 120 -15.53 -9.04 15.10
N ALA A 121 -16.22 -9.57 16.10
CA ALA A 121 -17.33 -10.49 15.90
C ALA A 121 -18.50 -10.13 16.82
N GLU A 122 -19.68 -10.59 16.45
CA GLU A 122 -20.88 -10.49 17.27
C GLU A 122 -20.71 -11.25 18.60
N PRO A 123 -21.54 -10.99 19.62
CA PRO A 123 -21.42 -11.65 20.93
C PRO A 123 -21.33 -13.18 20.88
N ASP A 124 -22.01 -13.81 19.92
CA ASP A 124 -22.04 -15.26 19.69
C ASP A 124 -20.86 -15.79 18.86
N GLY A 125 -19.98 -14.90 18.38
CA GLY A 125 -18.82 -15.22 17.55
C GLY A 125 -19.10 -15.32 16.05
N SER A 126 -20.34 -15.05 15.63
CA SER A 126 -20.76 -14.97 14.23
C SER A 126 -20.39 -13.62 13.60
N ASN A 127 -20.66 -13.46 12.29
CA ASN A 127 -20.49 -12.23 11.51
C ASN A 127 -19.14 -11.53 11.76
N ARG A 128 -18.05 -12.29 11.69
CA ARG A 128 -16.71 -11.76 11.89
C ARG A 128 -16.34 -10.76 10.80
N MET A 129 -15.63 -9.71 11.18
CA MET A 129 -15.07 -8.69 10.31
C MET A 129 -13.57 -8.59 10.61
N VAL A 130 -12.75 -8.51 9.56
CA VAL A 130 -11.30 -8.41 9.68
C VAL A 130 -10.82 -7.16 8.96
N PHE A 131 -10.11 -6.31 9.69
CA PHE A 131 -9.34 -5.21 9.14
C PHE A 131 -7.85 -5.47 9.37
N VAL A 132 -7.04 -5.37 8.33
CA VAL A 132 -5.59 -5.53 8.42
C VAL A 132 -4.88 -4.30 7.88
N SER A 133 -4.06 -3.67 8.71
CA SER A 133 -3.13 -2.61 8.30
C SER A 133 -1.74 -3.19 8.17
N ILE A 134 -1.11 -3.02 7.01
CA ILE A 134 0.13 -3.70 6.64
C ILE A 134 1.19 -2.65 6.29
N ASP A 135 2.37 -2.74 6.89
CA ASP A 135 3.52 -1.87 6.59
C ASP A 135 4.12 -2.19 5.21
N ILE A 136 3.39 -1.85 4.15
CA ILE A 136 3.76 -2.03 2.74
C ILE A 136 3.37 -0.81 1.92
N GLY A 137 3.98 -0.70 0.74
CA GLY A 137 3.64 0.32 -0.25
C GLY A 137 2.18 0.26 -0.67
N MET A 138 1.68 -0.88 -1.13
CA MET A 138 0.27 -1.04 -1.52
C MET A 138 -0.13 -2.52 -1.41
N VAL A 139 -1.42 -2.83 -1.20
CA VAL A 139 -1.89 -4.22 -1.36
C VAL A 139 -2.08 -4.53 -2.84
N SER A 140 -1.46 -5.60 -3.32
CA SER A 140 -1.63 -6.08 -4.69
C SER A 140 -2.79 -7.09 -4.80
N GLN A 141 -3.44 -7.16 -5.96
CA GLN A 141 -4.53 -8.14 -6.19
C GLN A 141 -4.04 -9.58 -5.99
N ARG A 142 -2.79 -9.88 -6.39
CA ARG A 142 -2.17 -11.19 -6.18
C ARG A 142 -2.04 -11.51 -4.69
N LEU A 143 -1.59 -10.54 -3.90
CA LEU A 143 -1.41 -10.69 -2.46
C LEU A 143 -2.75 -10.96 -1.77
N ARG A 144 -3.79 -10.18 -2.10
CA ARG A 144 -5.14 -10.39 -1.57
C ARG A 144 -5.71 -11.76 -1.91
N LEU A 145 -5.64 -12.16 -3.18
CA LEU A 145 -6.20 -13.45 -3.61
C LEU A 145 -5.51 -14.63 -2.92
N GLU A 146 -4.18 -14.59 -2.78
CA GLU A 146 -3.43 -15.64 -2.10
C GLU A 146 -3.74 -15.69 -0.58
N VAL A 147 -3.82 -14.54 0.09
CA VAL A 147 -4.22 -14.48 1.51
C VAL A 147 -5.63 -15.04 1.71
N LEU A 148 -6.60 -14.62 0.90
CA LEU A 148 -7.98 -15.13 0.97
C LEU A 148 -8.04 -16.63 0.70
N ASN A 149 -7.26 -17.15 -0.25
CA ASN A 149 -7.15 -18.58 -0.53
C ASN A 149 -6.62 -19.35 0.69
N ARG A 150 -5.55 -18.87 1.35
CA ARG A 150 -5.02 -19.51 2.58
C ARG A 150 -5.99 -19.45 3.74
N LEU A 151 -6.68 -18.33 3.91
CA LEU A 151 -7.73 -18.19 4.92
C LEU A 151 -8.89 -19.14 4.65
N GLN A 152 -9.31 -19.30 3.40
CA GLN A 152 -10.35 -20.26 3.02
C GLN A 152 -9.93 -21.71 3.27
N MET A 153 -8.69 -22.08 2.90
CA MET A 153 -8.16 -23.42 3.15
C MET A 153 -8.09 -23.75 4.65
N LYS A 154 -7.77 -22.77 5.51
CA LYS A 154 -7.58 -22.96 6.95
C LYS A 154 -8.87 -22.81 7.77
N TYR A 155 -9.73 -21.86 7.40
CA TYR A 155 -10.91 -21.45 8.19
C TYR A 155 -12.24 -21.61 7.45
N GLY A 156 -12.24 -22.23 6.27
CA GLY A 156 -13.45 -22.46 5.47
C GLY A 156 -14.12 -21.15 5.05
N SER A 157 -15.38 -20.98 5.39
CA SER A 157 -16.18 -19.80 5.05
C SER A 157 -16.11 -18.67 6.09
N LEU A 158 -15.28 -18.79 7.13
CA LEU A 158 -15.25 -17.82 8.23
C LEU A 158 -14.70 -16.46 7.79
N TYR A 159 -13.63 -16.47 7.00
CA TYR A 159 -12.96 -15.28 6.48
C TYR A 159 -12.98 -15.32 4.95
N ARG A 160 -13.66 -14.34 4.37
CA ARG A 160 -14.06 -14.28 2.97
C ARG A 160 -13.69 -12.94 2.37
N LYS A 161 -13.85 -12.83 1.05
CA LYS A 161 -13.64 -11.58 0.32
C LYS A 161 -14.48 -10.41 0.85
N ASP A 162 -15.69 -10.68 1.35
CA ASP A 162 -16.62 -9.65 1.83
C ASP A 162 -16.28 -9.10 3.21
N ASN A 163 -15.74 -9.91 4.12
CA ASN A 163 -15.49 -9.52 5.51
C ASN A 163 -14.00 -9.38 5.87
N VAL A 164 -13.10 -9.40 4.89
CA VAL A 164 -11.65 -9.15 5.08
C VAL A 164 -11.21 -7.95 4.24
N ILE A 165 -10.73 -6.89 4.90
CA ILE A 165 -10.05 -5.74 4.29
C ILE A 165 -8.55 -5.86 4.55
N LEU A 166 -7.74 -5.74 3.49
CA LEU A 166 -6.28 -5.61 3.59
C LEU A 166 -5.90 -4.20 3.12
N SER A 167 -5.23 -3.41 3.95
CA SER A 167 -4.87 -2.01 3.71
C SER A 167 -3.35 -1.82 3.84
N GLY A 168 -2.70 -1.21 2.86
CA GLY A 168 -1.30 -0.80 2.98
C GLY A 168 -1.16 0.54 3.70
N THR A 169 -0.15 0.72 4.56
CA THR A 169 0.15 2.02 5.17
C THR A 169 0.64 3.04 4.17
N HIS A 170 1.19 2.57 3.04
CA HIS A 170 1.85 3.35 1.99
C HIS A 170 3.30 3.73 2.27
N THR A 171 4.07 2.93 3.02
CA THR A 171 5.52 3.15 3.10
C THR A 171 6.21 2.98 1.75
N HIS A 172 7.04 3.96 1.36
CA HIS A 172 7.88 3.89 0.14
C HIS A 172 9.24 3.21 0.39
N SER A 173 9.41 2.58 1.56
CA SER A 173 10.65 1.92 1.99
C SER A 173 10.48 0.41 2.26
N GLY A 174 9.45 -0.21 1.68
CA GLY A 174 9.28 -1.68 1.71
C GLY A 174 9.86 -2.36 0.46
N PRO A 175 10.30 -3.63 0.54
CA PRO A 175 10.80 -4.37 -0.62
C PRO A 175 9.69 -4.62 -1.66
N ALA A 176 10.02 -4.51 -2.94
CA ALA A 176 9.09 -4.68 -4.06
C ALA A 176 8.88 -6.16 -4.48
N GLY A 177 8.33 -6.40 -5.67
CA GLY A 177 8.31 -7.74 -6.29
C GLY A 177 7.13 -8.63 -5.90
N TYR A 178 6.02 -8.06 -5.43
CA TYR A 178 4.83 -8.80 -4.96
C TYR A 178 3.56 -8.53 -5.80
N PHE A 179 3.70 -7.98 -7.01
CA PHE A 179 2.60 -7.70 -7.93
C PHE A 179 2.51 -8.75 -9.06
N GLN A 180 1.34 -8.81 -9.70
CA GLN A 180 1.12 -9.63 -10.90
C GLN A 180 0.96 -8.80 -12.19
N TYR A 181 0.45 -7.58 -12.11
CA TYR A 181 0.25 -6.72 -13.28
C TYR A 181 1.57 -6.15 -13.79
N THR A 182 1.75 -6.17 -15.10
CA THR A 182 3.06 -6.00 -15.73
C THR A 182 3.73 -4.67 -15.40
N LEU A 183 3.00 -3.56 -15.25
CA LEU A 183 3.60 -2.26 -14.92
C LEU A 183 4.38 -2.32 -13.60
N PHE A 184 3.78 -2.89 -12.55
CA PHE A 184 4.40 -2.99 -11.24
C PHE A 184 5.48 -4.07 -11.20
N VAL A 185 5.36 -5.14 -12.01
CA VAL A 185 6.43 -6.13 -12.18
C VAL A 185 7.66 -5.49 -12.80
N ILE A 186 7.50 -4.66 -13.83
CA ILE A 186 8.63 -3.95 -14.48
C ILE A 186 9.36 -3.06 -13.47
N ALA A 187 8.63 -2.26 -12.71
CA ALA A 187 9.25 -1.36 -11.75
C ALA A 187 9.80 -2.06 -10.49
N SER A 188 9.26 -3.23 -10.16
CA SER A 188 9.87 -4.14 -9.17
C SER A 188 11.10 -4.87 -9.72
N GLU A 189 11.40 -4.72 -11.02
CA GLU A 189 12.43 -5.47 -11.74
C GLU A 189 12.21 -6.99 -11.70
N GLY A 190 10.94 -7.39 -11.67
CA GLY A 190 10.50 -8.77 -11.59
C GLY A 190 9.69 -9.08 -10.34
N TYR A 191 9.14 -10.28 -10.34
CA TYR A 191 8.48 -10.90 -9.20
C TYR A 191 9.49 -11.65 -8.32
N THR A 192 9.33 -11.53 -7.01
CA THR A 192 10.19 -12.15 -6.00
C THR A 192 9.35 -13.03 -5.09
N ASN A 193 9.38 -14.35 -5.34
CA ASN A 193 8.56 -15.29 -4.57
C ASN A 193 8.87 -15.28 -3.06
N ARG A 194 10.14 -15.07 -2.70
CA ARG A 194 10.57 -15.02 -1.29
C ARG A 194 9.86 -13.89 -0.52
N THR A 195 9.97 -12.66 -1.02
CA THR A 195 9.27 -11.49 -0.44
C THR A 195 7.75 -11.69 -0.42
N PHE A 196 7.17 -12.16 -1.53
CA PHE A 196 5.73 -12.42 -1.61
C PHE A 196 5.25 -13.42 -0.54
N GLU A 197 5.94 -14.56 -0.39
CA GLU A 197 5.59 -15.59 0.58
C GLU A 197 5.73 -15.13 2.03
N TYR A 198 6.78 -14.36 2.36
CA TYR A 198 6.92 -13.74 3.68
C TYR A 198 5.78 -12.77 3.98
N MET A 199 5.38 -11.94 3.00
CA MET A 199 4.25 -11.03 3.17
C MET A 199 2.94 -11.79 3.40
N VAL A 200 2.61 -12.78 2.56
CA VAL A 200 1.41 -13.62 2.72
C VAL A 200 1.39 -14.30 4.08
N THR A 201 2.50 -14.91 4.48
CA THR A 201 2.61 -15.65 5.74
C THR A 201 2.44 -14.72 6.94
N GLY A 202 3.10 -13.56 6.94
CA GLY A 202 2.94 -12.54 7.98
C GLY A 202 1.49 -12.05 8.10
N ILE A 203 0.82 -11.80 6.97
CA ILE A 203 -0.60 -11.38 6.97
C ILE A 203 -1.48 -12.47 7.58
N VAL A 204 -1.39 -13.71 7.08
CA VAL A 204 -2.18 -14.84 7.61
C VAL A 204 -1.88 -15.08 9.09
N GLN A 205 -0.62 -14.99 9.51
CA GLN A 205 -0.21 -15.16 10.91
C GLN A 205 -0.78 -14.06 11.81
N SER A 206 -0.78 -12.80 11.38
CA SER A 206 -1.38 -11.72 12.18
C SER A 206 -2.88 -11.94 12.39
N ILE A 207 -3.60 -12.42 11.37
CA ILE A 207 -5.03 -12.78 11.46
C ILE A 207 -5.23 -13.99 12.37
N GLU A 208 -4.33 -14.98 12.32
CA GLU A 208 -4.37 -16.14 13.21
C GLU A 208 -4.16 -15.74 14.68
N ILE A 209 -3.17 -14.90 14.98
CA ILE A 209 -2.94 -14.38 16.33
C ILE A 209 -4.18 -13.62 16.82
N ALA A 210 -4.79 -12.79 15.97
CA ALA A 210 -6.02 -12.09 16.32
C ALA A 210 -7.19 -13.07 16.54
N HIS A 211 -7.33 -14.10 15.71
CA HIS A 211 -8.38 -15.12 15.80
C HIS A 211 -8.29 -15.92 17.11
N THR A 212 -7.09 -16.35 17.52
CA THR A 212 -6.90 -17.18 18.71
C THR A 212 -6.94 -16.39 20.01
N ASN A 213 -6.72 -15.07 19.95
CA ASN A 213 -6.70 -14.17 21.10
C ASN A 213 -7.98 -13.30 21.23
N MET A 214 -9.10 -13.72 20.64
CA MET A 214 -10.35 -12.97 20.75
C MET A 214 -10.86 -12.93 22.20
N LYS A 215 -11.19 -11.72 22.68
CA LYS A 215 -11.73 -11.44 24.01
C LYS A 215 -13.03 -10.65 23.89
N ARG A 216 -13.94 -10.80 24.84
CA ARG A 216 -15.09 -9.88 24.92
C ARG A 216 -14.61 -8.49 25.29
N GLY A 217 -15.16 -7.46 24.66
CA GLY A 217 -14.70 -6.10 24.83
C GLY A 217 -15.62 -5.05 24.24
N ARG A 218 -15.16 -3.81 24.33
CA ARG A 218 -15.85 -2.61 23.84
C ARG A 218 -14.96 -1.86 22.87
N ILE A 219 -15.60 -1.17 21.94
CA ILE A 219 -14.96 -0.34 20.94
C ILE A 219 -15.35 1.11 21.22
N LEU A 220 -14.38 2.01 21.31
CA LEU A 220 -14.61 3.44 21.49
C LEU A 220 -14.02 4.21 20.32
N ILE A 221 -14.64 5.33 19.96
CA ILE A 221 -14.19 6.19 18.87
C ILE A 221 -13.93 7.61 19.37
N ASN A 222 -12.92 8.25 18.80
CA ASN A 222 -12.65 9.66 19.03
C ASN A 222 -12.06 10.31 17.77
N LYS A 223 -12.19 11.63 17.65
CA LYS A 223 -11.74 12.40 16.49
C LYS A 223 -11.07 13.69 16.92
N GLY A 224 -10.05 14.12 16.19
CA GLY A 224 -9.42 15.41 16.43
C GLY A 224 -8.39 15.77 15.36
N ASN A 225 -8.08 17.06 15.26
CA ASN A 225 -7.17 17.56 14.23
C ASN A 225 -5.70 17.33 14.59
N VAL A 226 -4.90 16.93 13.61
CA VAL A 226 -3.43 16.92 13.66
C VAL A 226 -2.94 18.15 12.91
N ASP A 227 -2.18 19.00 13.59
CA ASP A 227 -1.54 20.18 13.00
C ASP A 227 -0.05 19.93 12.77
N GLY A 228 0.53 20.56 11.73
CA GLY A 228 1.97 20.55 11.48
C GLY A 228 2.56 19.23 10.92
N ALA A 229 1.72 18.27 10.52
CA ALA A 229 2.18 16.98 9.98
C ALA A 229 2.03 16.83 8.46
N GLN A 230 1.39 17.79 7.78
CA GLN A 230 0.99 17.65 6.38
C GLN A 230 0.94 18.98 5.62
N ILE A 231 1.25 18.92 4.33
CA ILE A 231 0.95 19.93 3.32
C ILE A 231 0.24 19.28 2.12
N ASN A 232 -0.52 20.05 1.34
CA ASN A 232 -1.01 19.58 0.05
C ASN A 232 0.09 19.74 -1.00
N ARG A 233 0.44 18.67 -1.72
CA ARG A 233 1.52 18.67 -2.74
C ARG A 233 1.07 19.05 -4.15
N SER A 234 -0.24 19.22 -4.34
CA SER A 234 -0.88 19.67 -5.58
C SER A 234 -1.92 20.77 -5.28
N PRO A 235 -1.55 21.84 -4.57
CA PRO A 235 -2.52 22.81 -4.03
C PRO A 235 -3.30 23.52 -5.14
N TYR A 236 -2.66 23.79 -6.29
CA TYR A 236 -3.32 24.42 -7.45
C TYR A 236 -4.39 23.54 -8.10
N SER A 237 -4.26 22.20 -8.01
CA SER A 237 -5.31 21.27 -8.43
C SER A 237 -6.48 21.29 -7.44
N TYR A 238 -6.19 21.28 -6.13
CA TYR A 238 -7.22 21.42 -5.11
C TYR A 238 -8.05 22.69 -5.31
N LEU A 239 -7.42 23.81 -5.69
CA LEU A 239 -8.09 25.08 -5.97
C LEU A 239 -9.06 25.04 -7.16
N GLN A 240 -8.97 24.04 -8.04
CA GLN A 240 -9.92 23.85 -9.15
C GLN A 240 -11.29 23.34 -8.67
N ASN A 241 -11.36 22.73 -7.48
CA ASN A 241 -12.65 22.35 -6.90
C ASN A 241 -13.52 23.60 -6.66
N PRO A 242 -14.86 23.51 -6.77
CA PRO A 242 -15.76 24.65 -6.66
C PRO A 242 -15.51 25.47 -5.38
N GLN A 243 -15.47 26.79 -5.50
CA GLN A 243 -15.21 27.68 -4.36
C GLN A 243 -16.22 27.47 -3.23
N SER A 244 -17.50 27.26 -3.58
CA SER A 244 -18.57 26.97 -2.62
C SER A 244 -18.32 25.69 -1.83
N GLU A 245 -17.72 24.66 -2.44
CA GLU A 245 -17.35 23.42 -1.77
C GLU A 245 -16.11 23.62 -0.90
N ARG A 246 -15.07 24.27 -1.42
CA ARG A 246 -13.84 24.56 -0.66
C ARG A 246 -14.10 25.38 0.59
N ALA A 247 -15.02 26.34 0.53
CA ALA A 247 -15.40 27.18 1.67
C ALA A 247 -16.04 26.40 2.84
N ARG A 248 -16.44 25.14 2.64
CA ARG A 248 -16.96 24.26 3.70
C ARG A 248 -15.87 23.65 4.58
N TYR A 249 -14.61 23.76 4.17
CA TYR A 249 -13.46 23.17 4.84
C TYR A 249 -12.43 24.23 5.22
N SER A 250 -11.76 24.05 6.36
CA SER A 250 -10.76 24.99 6.86
C SER A 250 -9.37 24.83 6.24
N SER A 251 -9.11 23.74 5.51
CA SER A 251 -7.79 23.41 4.95
C SER A 251 -7.89 22.61 3.65
N ASN A 252 -6.81 22.61 2.87
CA ASN A 252 -6.63 21.81 1.66
C ASN A 252 -6.02 20.41 1.94
N THR A 253 -5.86 20.04 3.20
CA THR A 253 -5.58 18.67 3.65
C THR A 253 -6.62 18.24 4.69
N ASP A 254 -6.86 16.93 4.81
CA ASP A 254 -7.69 16.40 5.88
C ASP A 254 -6.88 16.23 7.17
N LYS A 255 -7.07 17.20 8.07
CA LYS A 255 -6.43 17.25 9.39
C LYS A 255 -7.05 16.31 10.41
N GLU A 256 -8.29 15.89 10.20
CA GLU A 256 -9.02 15.05 11.16
C GLU A 256 -8.40 13.64 11.20
N MET A 257 -7.91 13.25 12.38
CA MET A 257 -7.57 11.89 12.73
C MET A 257 -8.76 11.23 13.41
N ILE A 258 -9.02 9.97 13.08
CA ILE A 258 -10.05 9.14 13.72
C ILE A 258 -9.37 7.96 14.40
N VAL A 259 -9.54 7.84 15.71
CA VAL A 259 -9.01 6.74 16.53
C VAL A 259 -10.15 5.82 16.93
N LEU A 260 -9.96 4.52 16.67
CA LEU A 260 -10.81 3.44 17.15
C LEU A 260 -10.04 2.65 18.22
N LYS A 261 -10.43 2.83 19.48
CA LYS A 261 -9.86 2.19 20.66
C LYS A 261 -10.59 0.89 20.96
N MET A 262 -9.84 -0.16 21.27
CA MET A 262 -10.37 -1.46 21.68
C MET A 262 -9.89 -1.80 23.09
N VAL A 263 -10.83 -2.15 23.96
CA VAL A 263 -10.57 -2.56 25.35
C VAL A 263 -11.34 -3.84 25.65
N ASP A 264 -10.85 -4.68 26.55
CA ASP A 264 -11.62 -5.81 27.04
C ASP A 264 -12.64 -5.37 28.12
N LEU A 265 -13.43 -6.33 28.63
CA LEU A 265 -14.42 -6.06 29.67
C LEU A 265 -13.82 -5.68 31.03
N ASN A 266 -12.54 -6.01 31.30
CA ASN A 266 -11.84 -5.56 32.51
C ASN A 266 -11.35 -4.11 32.37
N GLY A 267 -11.39 -3.55 31.16
CA GLY A 267 -10.84 -2.25 30.84
C GLY A 267 -9.38 -2.29 30.44
N ASP A 268 -8.79 -3.48 30.23
CA ASP A 268 -7.43 -3.61 29.74
C ASP A 268 -7.37 -3.25 28.26
N ASP A 269 -6.31 -2.54 27.89
CA ASP A 269 -6.08 -2.04 26.54
C ASP A 269 -5.71 -3.20 25.59
N LEU A 270 -6.48 -3.40 24.51
CA LEU A 270 -6.21 -4.44 23.49
C LEU A 270 -5.43 -3.87 22.30
N GLY A 271 -5.91 -2.74 21.75
CA GLY A 271 -5.29 -2.14 20.59
C GLY A 271 -5.98 -0.87 20.12
N LEU A 272 -5.46 -0.30 19.04
CA LEU A 272 -6.11 0.79 18.31
C LEU A 272 -5.91 0.70 16.80
N ILE A 273 -6.82 1.34 16.08
CA ILE A 273 -6.61 1.75 14.68
C ILE A 273 -6.74 3.28 14.62
N SER A 274 -5.81 3.95 13.95
CA SER A 274 -5.80 5.39 13.73
C SER A 274 -5.78 5.69 12.23
N TRP A 275 -6.85 6.26 11.68
CA TRP A 275 -6.88 6.73 10.29
C TRP A 275 -6.47 8.20 10.23
N PHE A 276 -5.48 8.52 9.39
CA PHE A 276 -5.01 9.87 9.14
C PHE A 276 -4.42 9.98 7.73
N ALA A 277 -4.69 11.08 7.03
CA ALA A 277 -4.27 11.27 5.64
C ALA A 277 -2.89 11.93 5.56
N VAL A 278 -1.83 11.15 5.32
CA VAL A 278 -0.49 11.66 4.98
C VAL A 278 0.30 10.57 4.29
N HIS A 279 1.10 10.90 3.27
CA HIS A 279 2.01 9.92 2.67
C HIS A 279 3.14 9.54 3.66
N PRO A 280 3.44 8.24 3.80
CA PRO A 280 4.68 7.77 4.43
C PRO A 280 5.87 7.80 3.45
N VAL A 281 6.30 9.03 3.16
CA VAL A 281 7.41 9.39 2.24
C VAL A 281 8.40 10.36 2.90
N SER A 282 8.50 10.32 4.23
CA SER A 282 9.50 11.12 4.95
C SER A 282 10.90 10.59 4.66
N MET A 283 11.01 9.27 4.50
CA MET A 283 12.19 8.58 3.98
C MET A 283 12.22 8.68 2.44
N ASN A 284 12.83 9.75 1.93
CA ASN A 284 12.99 10.01 0.49
C ASN A 284 13.68 8.88 -0.31
N ASN A 285 13.69 9.03 -1.64
CA ASN A 285 14.19 8.04 -2.59
C ASN A 285 15.71 7.77 -2.58
N SER A 286 16.49 8.47 -1.75
CA SER A 286 17.91 8.17 -1.50
C SER A 286 18.11 7.09 -0.44
N ASN A 287 17.05 6.74 0.30
CA ASN A 287 17.08 5.68 1.31
C ASN A 287 17.28 4.29 0.67
N HIS A 288 18.05 3.46 1.37
CA HIS A 288 18.29 2.06 1.05
C HIS A 288 17.96 1.09 2.21
N LEU A 289 17.44 1.58 3.34
CA LEU A 289 17.08 0.77 4.49
C LEU A 289 15.58 0.46 4.50
N VAL A 290 15.22 -0.81 4.64
CA VAL A 290 13.82 -1.19 4.83
C VAL A 290 13.26 -0.56 6.10
N ASN A 291 12.10 0.09 6.01
CA ASN A 291 11.40 0.72 7.14
C ASN A 291 9.92 1.02 6.84
N SER A 292 9.17 1.30 7.90
CA SER A 292 7.73 1.59 7.89
C SER A 292 7.39 3.10 7.91
N ASP A 293 8.37 3.98 7.70
CA ASP A 293 8.26 5.45 7.61
C ASP A 293 7.52 6.07 8.82
N ASN A 294 6.89 7.25 8.64
CA ASN A 294 6.29 8.05 9.70
C ASN A 294 5.09 7.36 10.38
N MET A 295 4.20 6.71 9.62
CA MET A 295 3.05 5.96 10.15
C MET A 295 3.51 4.70 10.91
N GLY A 296 4.59 4.08 10.44
CA GLY A 296 5.26 2.99 11.13
C GLY A 296 5.91 3.43 12.44
N TYR A 297 6.58 4.59 12.45
CA TYR A 297 7.14 5.17 13.67
C TYR A 297 6.05 5.53 14.69
N ALA A 298 4.94 6.09 14.24
CA ALA A 298 3.79 6.37 15.11
C ALA A 298 3.24 5.08 15.75
N SER A 299 3.14 4.00 14.96
CA SER A 299 2.76 2.67 15.43
C SER A 299 3.75 2.14 16.47
N TYR A 300 5.06 2.23 16.18
CA TYR A 300 6.16 1.84 17.06
C TYR A 300 6.10 2.55 18.41
N LEU A 301 5.97 3.88 18.43
CA LEU A 301 5.91 4.65 19.68
C LEU A 301 4.71 4.23 20.55
N PHE A 302 3.55 4.03 19.93
CA PHE A 302 2.34 3.64 20.65
C PHE A 302 2.45 2.22 21.22
N GLU A 303 2.95 1.26 20.42
CA GLU A 303 3.17 -0.11 20.87
C GLU A 303 4.21 -0.16 21.99
N GLN A 304 5.34 0.56 21.87
CA GLN A 304 6.36 0.58 22.92
C GLN A 304 5.87 1.23 24.22
N GLU A 305 5.02 2.26 24.14
CA GLU A 305 4.42 2.86 25.34
C GLU A 305 3.48 1.90 26.07
N LYS A 306 2.66 1.16 25.33
CA LYS A 306 1.65 0.24 25.91
C LYS A 306 2.25 -1.09 26.32
N ASN A 307 3.19 -1.61 25.55
CA ASN A 307 3.91 -2.87 25.81
C ASN A 307 5.17 -2.62 26.64
N LYS A 308 5.03 -1.99 27.81
CA LYS A 308 6.17 -1.72 28.70
C LYS A 308 6.91 -3.01 29.06
N GLY A 309 8.22 -3.01 28.84
CA GLY A 309 9.09 -4.16 29.12
C GLY A 309 9.22 -5.17 27.97
N TYR A 310 8.50 -4.97 26.85
CA TYR A 310 8.67 -5.77 25.64
C TYR A 310 9.63 -5.11 24.66
N LEU A 311 10.31 -5.92 23.85
CA LEU A 311 11.10 -5.45 22.73
C LEU A 311 10.21 -4.98 21.56
N PRO A 312 10.71 -4.08 20.70
CA PRO A 312 9.99 -3.71 19.49
C PRO A 312 9.55 -4.90 18.65
N GLY A 313 8.27 -4.90 18.27
CA GLY A 313 7.62 -6.00 17.56
C GLY A 313 6.97 -7.04 18.46
N GLU A 314 7.24 -7.02 19.76
CA GLU A 314 6.67 -7.91 20.77
C GLU A 314 5.59 -7.22 21.63
N GLY A 315 4.97 -7.98 22.53
CA GLY A 315 3.93 -7.49 23.44
C GLY A 315 2.51 -7.61 22.89
N PRO A 316 1.51 -7.69 23.80
CA PRO A 316 0.13 -8.02 23.45
C PRO A 316 -0.65 -6.88 22.79
N TYR A 317 -0.30 -5.61 23.07
CA TYR A 317 -0.99 -4.46 22.51
C TYR A 317 -0.59 -4.24 21.04
N VAL A 318 -1.56 -3.92 20.19
CA VAL A 318 -1.37 -3.66 18.76
C VAL A 318 -1.89 -2.28 18.38
N ALA A 319 -1.04 -1.45 17.79
CA ALA A 319 -1.42 -0.12 17.29
C ALA A 319 -1.17 -0.02 15.79
N ALA A 320 -2.23 0.21 15.01
CA ALA A 320 -2.12 0.43 13.57
C ALA A 320 -2.45 1.85 13.19
N PHE A 321 -1.56 2.49 12.43
CA PHE A 321 -1.82 3.77 11.77
C PHE A 321 -2.15 3.49 10.30
N ALA A 322 -3.45 3.52 9.99
CA ALA A 322 -3.99 3.16 8.69
C ALA A 322 -3.98 4.36 7.74
N SER A 323 -3.73 4.06 6.46
CA SER A 323 -3.83 5.04 5.38
C SER A 323 -5.27 5.52 5.19
N SER A 324 -5.42 6.74 4.70
CA SER A 324 -6.71 7.33 4.36
C SER A 324 -6.70 7.91 2.94
N ASN A 325 -7.36 9.04 2.69
CA ASN A 325 -7.31 9.78 1.42
C ASN A 325 -6.05 10.66 1.31
N LEU A 326 -4.89 10.00 1.25
CA LEU A 326 -3.57 10.63 1.30
C LEU A 326 -3.03 11.13 -0.06
N GLY A 327 -3.79 10.97 -1.16
CA GLY A 327 -3.30 11.08 -2.54
C GLY A 327 -2.57 12.37 -2.89
N ASP A 328 -2.93 13.50 -2.31
CA ASP A 328 -2.29 14.81 -2.52
C ASP A 328 -1.66 15.38 -1.25
N VAL A 329 -1.39 14.53 -0.24
CA VAL A 329 -0.92 14.96 1.09
C VAL A 329 0.50 14.47 1.37
N SER A 330 1.42 15.40 1.56
CA SER A 330 2.85 15.15 1.81
C SER A 330 3.22 15.42 3.28
N PRO A 331 4.15 14.63 3.87
CA PRO A 331 4.73 14.89 5.19
C PRO A 331 5.87 15.92 5.16
N ASN A 332 6.32 16.35 3.98
CA ASN A 332 7.49 17.21 3.80
C ASN A 332 7.10 18.69 3.99
N THR A 333 6.86 19.05 5.25
CA THR A 333 6.15 20.28 5.65
C THR A 333 6.91 21.59 5.42
N LEU A 334 8.20 21.55 5.06
CA LEU A 334 8.92 22.77 4.66
C LEU A 334 8.53 23.26 3.27
N GLY A 335 7.80 22.45 2.49
CA GLY A 335 7.34 22.81 1.16
C GLY A 335 8.41 22.65 0.08
N PRO A 336 8.01 22.81 -1.20
CA PRO A 336 8.87 22.53 -2.34
C PRO A 336 9.86 23.66 -2.64
N HIS A 337 11.15 23.32 -2.70
CA HIS A 337 12.23 24.24 -3.04
C HIS A 337 13.15 23.67 -4.13
N CYS A 338 13.79 24.57 -4.87
CA CYS A 338 14.84 24.24 -5.81
C CYS A 338 16.12 23.89 -5.05
N ILE A 339 16.56 22.63 -5.11
CA ILE A 339 17.71 22.16 -4.33
C ILE A 339 19.04 22.85 -4.67
N ASN A 340 19.14 23.49 -5.84
CA ASN A 340 20.31 24.23 -6.30
C ASN A 340 20.32 25.72 -5.92
N THR A 341 19.15 26.36 -5.82
CA THR A 341 19.05 27.83 -5.57
C THR A 341 18.42 28.17 -4.22
N GLY A 342 17.67 27.25 -3.61
CA GLY A 342 16.87 27.48 -2.41
C GLY A 342 15.54 28.21 -2.66
N GLU A 343 15.27 28.64 -3.89
CA GLU A 343 14.03 29.34 -4.24
C GLU A 343 12.82 28.42 -4.10
N SER A 344 11.65 28.98 -3.77
CA SER A 344 10.39 28.22 -3.77
C SER A 344 10.05 27.77 -5.20
N CYS A 345 9.68 26.50 -5.34
CA CYS A 345 9.11 25.96 -6.57
C CYS A 345 7.66 25.50 -6.37
N ASP A 346 6.96 26.12 -5.41
CA ASP A 346 5.50 26.02 -5.27
C ASP A 346 4.83 26.76 -6.43
N ASN A 347 4.64 26.05 -7.53
CA ASN A 347 4.00 26.53 -8.74
C ASN A 347 3.21 25.40 -9.42
N PRO A 348 2.30 25.70 -10.37
CA PRO A 348 1.44 24.69 -11.01
C PRO A 348 2.17 23.52 -11.68
N ASN A 349 3.45 23.70 -12.05
CA ASN A 349 4.25 22.68 -12.72
C ASN A 349 5.24 21.95 -11.81
N SER A 350 5.45 22.43 -10.58
CA SER A 350 6.51 21.98 -9.66
C SER A 350 7.87 21.90 -10.34
N SER A 351 8.30 23.03 -10.92
CA SER A 351 9.53 23.12 -11.69
C SER A 351 10.38 24.33 -11.28
N CYS A 352 11.69 24.19 -11.41
CA CYS A 352 12.68 25.21 -11.14
C CYS A 352 13.15 25.90 -12.43
N PRO A 353 13.40 27.23 -12.41
CA PRO A 353 13.95 27.92 -13.58
C PRO A 353 15.28 27.33 -14.06
N ILE A 354 16.13 26.90 -13.11
CA ILE A 354 17.42 26.26 -13.40
C ILE A 354 17.33 24.79 -13.01
N GLY A 355 17.49 23.90 -13.99
CA GLY A 355 17.48 22.44 -13.79
C GLY A 355 16.09 21.78 -13.85
N GLY A 356 15.01 22.56 -13.98
CA GLY A 356 13.68 22.03 -14.28
C GLY A 356 13.01 21.27 -13.12
N PRO A 357 12.05 20.36 -13.41
CA PRO A 357 11.27 19.65 -12.40
C PRO A 357 12.10 18.74 -11.50
N ASN A 358 13.23 18.21 -11.99
CA ASN A 358 14.09 17.32 -11.22
C ASN A 358 14.75 18.00 -10.01
N MET A 359 14.80 19.34 -9.99
CA MET A 359 15.39 20.10 -8.90
C MET A 359 14.36 20.55 -7.85
N CYS A 360 13.06 20.38 -8.11
CA CYS A 360 12.00 20.83 -7.23
C CYS A 360 11.60 19.72 -6.24
N ILE A 361 12.06 19.82 -4.99
CA ILE A 361 11.85 18.79 -3.97
C ILE A 361 11.34 19.44 -2.68
N ALA A 362 10.37 18.81 -2.02
CA ALA A 362 9.92 19.20 -0.70
C ALA A 362 10.73 18.50 0.40
N MET A 363 11.11 19.25 1.42
CA MET A 363 11.91 18.75 2.54
C MET A 363 11.06 18.57 3.80
N GLY A 364 11.40 17.56 4.59
CA GLY A 364 10.83 17.34 5.92
C GLY A 364 11.36 18.33 6.97
N PRO A 365 10.76 18.37 8.16
CA PRO A 365 11.09 19.35 9.21
C PRO A 365 12.38 19.05 9.98
N GLY A 366 12.97 17.87 9.80
CA GLY A 366 14.16 17.44 10.55
C GLY A 366 15.48 17.82 9.90
N GLN A 367 16.59 17.55 10.61
CA GLN A 367 17.95 17.76 10.10
C GLN A 367 18.29 16.81 8.94
N ASP A 368 17.70 15.63 8.95
CA ASP A 368 17.79 14.65 7.88
C ASP A 368 16.43 13.93 7.70
N MET A 369 16.41 12.93 6.81
CA MET A 369 15.21 12.15 6.53
C MET A 369 14.77 11.28 7.72
N PHE A 370 15.71 10.78 8.54
CA PHE A 370 15.39 9.95 9.70
C PHE A 370 14.75 10.81 10.80
N ASP A 371 15.30 11.99 11.03
CA ASP A 371 14.78 12.98 11.97
C ASP A 371 13.41 13.50 11.50
N SER A 372 13.27 13.82 10.21
CA SER A 372 11.98 14.20 9.62
C SER A 372 10.91 13.11 9.81
N THR A 373 11.27 11.86 9.59
CA THR A 373 10.38 10.71 9.80
C THR A 373 9.94 10.60 11.25
N GLN A 374 10.88 10.77 12.19
CA GLN A 374 10.58 10.71 13.62
C GLN A 374 9.73 11.88 14.10
N ILE A 375 10.00 13.10 13.64
CA ILE A 375 9.21 14.30 13.98
C ILE A 375 7.77 14.13 13.50
N ILE A 376 7.55 13.78 12.23
CA ILE A 376 6.20 13.61 11.68
C ILE A 376 5.47 12.45 12.38
N GLY A 377 6.14 11.30 12.55
CA GLY A 377 5.55 10.16 13.26
C GLY A 377 5.22 10.48 14.73
N TRP A 378 6.05 11.28 15.41
CA TRP A 378 5.80 11.73 16.78
C TRP A 378 4.58 12.65 16.87
N ILE A 379 4.43 13.63 15.98
CA ILE A 379 3.26 14.53 15.95
C ILE A 379 1.96 13.71 15.81
N ILE A 380 1.98 12.74 14.89
CA ILE A 380 0.85 11.84 14.63
C ILE A 380 0.56 10.97 15.85
N TYR A 381 1.59 10.35 16.45
CA TYR A 381 1.47 9.56 17.67
C TYR A 381 0.90 10.35 18.85
N GLN A 382 1.36 11.58 19.08
CA GLN A 382 0.88 12.42 20.20
C GLN A 382 -0.61 12.68 20.09
N LYS A 383 -1.10 13.05 18.90
CA LYS A 383 -2.55 13.26 18.71
C LYS A 383 -3.33 11.97 18.89
N ALA A 384 -2.85 10.84 18.36
CA ALA A 384 -3.50 9.55 18.55
C ALA A 384 -3.59 9.17 20.03
N LYS A 385 -2.52 9.41 20.80
CA LYS A 385 -2.46 9.15 22.24
C LYS A 385 -3.46 9.99 23.02
N GLU A 386 -3.55 11.29 22.71
CA GLU A 386 -4.54 12.20 23.31
C GLU A 386 -5.98 11.72 23.04
N LEU A 387 -6.28 11.40 21.77
CA LEU A 387 -7.60 10.91 21.36
C LEU A 387 -7.92 9.55 21.98
N TYR A 388 -6.95 8.65 22.07
CA TYR A 388 -7.10 7.34 22.71
C TYR A 388 -7.42 7.45 24.21
N ALA A 389 -6.73 8.35 24.91
CA ALA A 389 -6.93 8.55 26.34
C ALA A 389 -8.29 9.18 26.66
N SER A 390 -8.76 10.09 25.79
CA SER A 390 -10.03 10.82 25.97
C SER A 390 -11.23 10.19 25.27
N ALA A 391 -11.07 9.05 24.57
CA ALA A 391 -12.15 8.37 23.88
C ALA A 391 -13.23 7.88 24.87
N SER A 392 -14.45 8.39 24.71
CA SER A 392 -15.60 8.05 25.58
C SER A 392 -16.83 7.60 24.80
N GLN A 393 -16.91 7.90 23.49
CA GLN A 393 -18.04 7.47 22.66
C GLN A 393 -17.89 6.00 22.31
N GLU A 394 -18.76 5.15 22.85
CA GLU A 394 -18.81 3.73 22.49
C GLU A 394 -19.42 3.53 21.11
N VAL A 395 -18.84 2.63 20.32
CA VAL A 395 -19.36 2.16 19.05
C VAL A 395 -20.17 0.91 19.33
N THR A 396 -21.45 0.92 18.98
CA THR A 396 -22.37 -0.21 19.20
C THR A 396 -23.26 -0.43 17.98
N GLY A 397 -23.80 -1.63 17.84
CA GLY A 397 -24.69 -2.02 16.73
C GLY A 397 -24.11 -3.19 15.94
N PRO A 398 -24.85 -3.69 14.93
CA PRO A 398 -24.47 -4.91 14.22
C PRO A 398 -23.19 -4.75 13.39
N LEU A 399 -22.55 -5.88 13.12
CA LEU A 399 -21.50 -6.00 12.13
C LEU A 399 -22.12 -6.39 10.78
N ALA A 400 -21.80 -5.64 9.73
CA ALA A 400 -22.18 -6.01 8.36
C ALA A 400 -21.06 -5.71 7.37
N SER A 401 -21.05 -6.45 6.26
CA SER A 401 -20.09 -6.29 5.17
C SER A 401 -20.79 -6.36 3.82
N ALA A 402 -20.24 -5.65 2.84
CA ALA A 402 -20.62 -5.78 1.45
C ALA A 402 -19.38 -5.63 0.56
N HIS A 403 -19.28 -6.48 -0.46
CA HIS A 403 -18.19 -6.51 -1.42
C HIS A 403 -18.71 -6.79 -2.82
N GLN A 404 -18.03 -6.22 -3.80
CA GLN A 404 -18.25 -6.51 -5.20
C GLN A 404 -16.93 -6.40 -5.98
N TRP A 405 -16.72 -7.28 -6.95
CA TRP A 405 -15.74 -7.04 -8.00
C TRP A 405 -16.36 -6.23 -9.12
N VAL A 406 -15.63 -5.25 -9.64
CA VAL A 406 -16.13 -4.31 -10.63
C VAL A 406 -15.16 -4.25 -11.79
N ASN A 407 -15.67 -4.36 -13.01
CA ASN A 407 -14.90 -3.97 -14.19
C ASN A 407 -14.91 -2.44 -14.31
N MET A 408 -13.81 -1.79 -13.94
CA MET A 408 -13.70 -0.32 -13.95
C MET A 408 -13.48 0.26 -15.35
N THR A 409 -13.30 -0.57 -16.38
CA THR A 409 -13.02 -0.10 -17.76
C THR A 409 -14.27 0.32 -18.55
N ASP A 410 -15.46 -0.05 -18.07
CA ASP A 410 -16.73 0.19 -18.76
C ASP A 410 -17.89 0.46 -17.78
N VAL A 411 -17.71 1.46 -16.92
CA VAL A 411 -18.74 1.88 -15.96
C VAL A 411 -19.47 3.08 -16.52
N THR A 412 -20.78 2.95 -16.73
CA THR A 412 -21.65 4.11 -17.04
C THR A 412 -21.94 4.88 -15.76
N VAL A 413 -21.62 6.18 -15.77
CA VAL A 413 -21.75 7.08 -14.62
C VAL A 413 -22.81 8.14 -14.94
N TRP A 414 -23.79 8.31 -14.07
CA TRP A 414 -24.79 9.36 -14.18
C TRP A 414 -24.28 10.65 -13.53
N LEU A 415 -24.03 11.68 -14.32
CA LEU A 415 -23.62 13.00 -13.82
C LEU A 415 -24.83 13.81 -13.34
N ASN A 416 -25.96 13.64 -14.01
CA ASN A 416 -27.28 14.13 -13.61
C ASN A 416 -28.37 13.22 -14.22
N SER A 417 -29.65 13.59 -14.11
CA SER A 417 -30.77 12.78 -14.60
C SER A 417 -30.80 12.58 -16.12
N THR A 418 -30.09 13.41 -16.90
CA THR A 418 -30.13 13.37 -18.37
C THR A 418 -28.77 13.17 -19.02
N HIS A 419 -27.67 13.27 -18.27
CA HIS A 419 -26.31 13.17 -18.79
C HIS A 419 -25.55 12.03 -18.12
N THR A 420 -25.03 11.14 -18.96
CA THR A 420 -24.16 10.04 -18.56
C THR A 420 -22.77 10.25 -19.12
N ALA A 421 -21.77 9.78 -18.39
CA ALA A 421 -20.41 9.59 -18.85
C ALA A 421 -19.99 8.13 -18.69
N LYS A 422 -18.77 7.79 -19.10
CA LYS A 422 -18.23 6.44 -18.99
C LYS A 422 -16.81 6.50 -18.44
N THR A 423 -16.40 5.48 -17.69
CA THR A 423 -14.98 5.27 -17.38
C THR A 423 -14.22 4.75 -18.59
N CYS A 424 -12.90 4.78 -18.50
CA CYS A 424 -12.00 4.41 -19.58
C CYS A 424 -11.21 3.14 -19.24
N LYS A 425 -10.70 2.48 -20.28
CA LYS A 425 -9.57 1.55 -20.12
C LYS A 425 -8.40 2.25 -19.43
N PRO A 426 -7.60 1.57 -18.60
CA PRO A 426 -6.60 2.23 -17.79
C PRO A 426 -5.50 2.90 -18.63
N ALA A 427 -5.21 4.18 -18.37
CA ALA A 427 -4.09 4.89 -18.98
C ALA A 427 -3.42 5.90 -18.04
N LEU A 428 -2.10 6.02 -18.17
CA LEU A 428 -1.26 6.96 -17.42
C LEU A 428 -0.89 8.15 -18.31
N GLY A 429 -1.01 9.36 -17.76
CA GLY A 429 -0.72 10.60 -18.46
C GLY A 429 0.77 10.96 -18.42
N TYR A 430 1.18 11.96 -19.20
CA TYR A 430 2.58 12.43 -19.23
C TYR A 430 3.13 12.78 -17.84
N SER A 431 2.36 13.50 -17.02
CA SER A 431 2.82 13.91 -15.70
C SER A 431 2.97 12.76 -14.70
N PHE A 432 2.57 11.52 -15.02
CA PHE A 432 2.99 10.33 -14.26
C PHE A 432 4.52 10.16 -14.27
N ALA A 433 5.16 10.45 -15.41
CA ALA A 433 6.61 10.37 -15.53
C ALA A 433 7.33 11.44 -14.69
N ALA A 434 6.68 12.58 -14.42
CA ALA A 434 7.24 13.68 -13.64
C ALA A 434 7.51 13.33 -12.17
N GLY A 435 6.77 12.38 -11.60
CA GLY A 435 6.78 12.16 -10.15
C GLY A 435 6.15 13.35 -9.40
N THR A 436 6.52 13.54 -8.14
CA THR A 436 6.02 14.62 -7.28
C THR A 436 7.18 15.34 -6.59
N ILE A 437 6.86 16.37 -5.80
CA ILE A 437 7.83 17.05 -4.94
C ILE A 437 8.42 16.13 -3.85
N ASP A 438 7.75 15.01 -3.54
CA ASP A 438 8.25 14.00 -2.58
C ASP A 438 9.24 13.00 -3.21
N GLY A 439 9.27 12.97 -4.54
CA GLY A 439 10.06 12.03 -5.34
C GLY A 439 9.90 12.33 -6.82
N VAL A 440 10.87 13.03 -7.39
CA VAL A 440 10.86 13.43 -8.80
C VAL A 440 11.17 12.24 -9.72
N GLY A 441 10.58 12.23 -10.91
CA GLY A 441 10.97 11.33 -11.98
C GLY A 441 12.35 11.69 -12.56
N GLY A 442 13.01 10.75 -13.24
CA GLY A 442 14.31 11.02 -13.88
C GLY A 442 14.27 11.46 -15.34
N LEU A 443 13.08 11.52 -15.97
CA LEU A 443 12.93 11.82 -17.40
C LEU A 443 12.59 13.29 -17.71
N ASN A 444 12.76 14.19 -16.73
CA ASN A 444 12.55 15.64 -16.87
C ASN A 444 11.14 16.05 -17.36
N PHE A 445 10.13 15.21 -17.12
CA PHE A 445 8.73 15.59 -17.32
C PHE A 445 8.29 16.56 -16.22
N SER A 446 7.49 17.55 -16.59
CA SER A 446 6.85 18.47 -15.63
C SER A 446 5.44 18.00 -15.27
N GLN A 447 4.96 18.41 -14.10
CA GLN A 447 3.55 18.23 -13.75
C GLN A 447 2.66 19.24 -14.50
N GLY A 448 1.39 18.92 -14.67
CA GLY A 448 0.41 19.81 -15.31
C GLY A 448 0.42 19.76 -16.84
N ALA A 449 0.96 18.69 -17.44
CA ALA A 449 1.02 18.55 -18.88
C ALA A 449 -0.37 18.20 -19.47
N MET A 450 -0.91 19.08 -20.30
CA MET A 450 -2.20 18.90 -20.98
C MET A 450 -2.05 18.67 -22.49
N GLU A 451 -0.85 18.90 -23.03
CA GLU A 451 -0.57 18.76 -24.46
C GLU A 451 0.33 17.56 -24.73
N GLU A 452 0.10 16.94 -25.88
CA GLU A 452 0.94 15.88 -26.44
C GLU A 452 2.33 16.41 -26.83
N ASN A 453 3.34 15.54 -26.82
CA ASN A 453 4.68 15.88 -27.27
C ASN A 453 5.09 14.93 -28.40
N PRO A 454 5.29 15.42 -29.64
CA PRO A 454 5.56 14.58 -30.81
C PRO A 454 6.72 13.60 -30.61
N PHE A 455 7.75 13.98 -29.84
CA PHE A 455 8.88 13.11 -29.53
C PHE A 455 8.44 11.90 -28.69
N TRP A 456 7.75 12.14 -27.57
CA TRP A 456 7.30 11.08 -26.67
C TRP A 456 6.17 10.24 -27.27
N ASP A 457 5.29 10.84 -28.07
CA ASP A 457 4.26 10.11 -28.80
C ASP A 457 4.86 9.17 -29.83
N THR A 458 5.91 9.61 -30.56
CA THR A 458 6.61 8.75 -31.51
C THR A 458 7.24 7.55 -30.82
N ILE A 459 7.94 7.77 -29.70
CA ILE A 459 8.57 6.69 -28.93
C ILE A 459 7.52 5.70 -28.40
N ARG A 460 6.43 6.19 -27.80
CA ARG A 460 5.31 5.36 -27.33
C ARG A 460 4.74 4.54 -28.49
N ASN A 461 4.42 5.18 -29.61
CA ASN A 461 3.78 4.54 -30.77
C ASN A 461 4.67 3.43 -31.37
N GLN A 462 5.98 3.68 -31.49
CA GLN A 462 6.92 2.72 -32.06
C GLN A 462 7.15 1.50 -31.15
N LEU A 463 7.12 1.68 -29.83
CA LEU A 463 7.55 0.64 -28.88
C LEU A 463 6.38 -0.09 -28.21
N LEU A 464 5.30 0.63 -27.94
CA LEU A 464 4.14 0.13 -27.17
C LEU A 464 2.86 0.08 -28.03
N GLY A 465 2.90 0.59 -29.25
CA GLY A 465 1.72 0.79 -30.12
C GLY A 465 1.06 2.15 -29.89
N SER A 466 0.25 2.59 -30.85
CA SER A 466 -0.52 3.83 -30.75
C SER A 466 -1.80 3.62 -29.93
N PRO A 467 -2.12 4.49 -28.95
CA PRO A 467 -3.41 4.46 -28.28
C PRO A 467 -4.54 4.63 -29.30
N SER A 468 -5.65 3.92 -29.10
CA SER A 468 -6.87 4.11 -29.90
C SER A 468 -7.44 5.54 -29.79
N GLU A 469 -8.23 5.99 -30.76
CA GLU A 469 -8.88 7.29 -30.66
C GLU A 469 -9.96 7.30 -29.57
N GLU A 470 -10.59 6.14 -29.32
CA GLU A 470 -11.55 5.97 -28.23
C GLU A 470 -10.91 6.18 -26.86
N ILE A 471 -9.72 5.60 -26.60
CA ILE A 471 -9.05 5.79 -25.30
C ILE A 471 -8.55 7.22 -25.14
N LYS A 472 -8.05 7.86 -26.21
CA LYS A 472 -7.63 9.27 -26.17
C LYS A 472 -8.79 10.20 -25.85
N GLU A 473 -9.92 10.05 -26.55
CA GLU A 473 -11.11 10.88 -26.32
C GLU A 473 -11.65 10.69 -24.91
N CYS A 474 -11.77 9.43 -24.45
CA CYS A 474 -12.27 9.13 -23.11
C CYS A 474 -11.39 9.75 -22.01
N HIS A 475 -10.08 9.85 -22.25
CA HIS A 475 -9.13 10.36 -21.28
C HIS A 475 -8.94 11.88 -21.28
N LYS A 476 -9.48 12.62 -22.25
CA LYS A 476 -9.28 14.07 -22.31
C LYS A 476 -9.59 14.76 -20.95
N PRO A 477 -8.77 15.73 -20.54
CA PRO A 477 -7.63 16.34 -21.25
C PRO A 477 -6.28 15.64 -21.02
N LYS A 478 -6.24 14.40 -20.50
CA LYS A 478 -4.98 13.69 -20.23
C LYS A 478 -4.25 13.33 -21.54
N PRO A 479 -3.02 13.84 -21.78
CA PRO A 479 -2.17 13.29 -22.83
C PRO A 479 -1.63 11.93 -22.38
N ILE A 480 -1.97 10.86 -23.09
CA ILE A 480 -1.64 9.48 -22.68
C ILE A 480 -0.16 9.20 -22.92
N LEU A 481 0.59 8.88 -21.86
CA LEU A 481 1.95 8.35 -21.97
C LEU A 481 1.95 6.83 -22.14
N LEU A 482 1.16 6.12 -21.32
CA LEU A 482 1.04 4.66 -21.33
C LEU A 482 -0.43 4.26 -21.39
N HIS A 483 -0.85 3.62 -22.49
CA HIS A 483 -2.22 3.13 -22.71
C HIS A 483 -2.43 1.73 -22.11
N THR A 484 -2.08 1.56 -20.84
CA THR A 484 -1.96 0.25 -20.17
C THR A 484 -3.14 -0.73 -20.32
N GLY A 485 -4.36 -0.24 -20.56
CA GLY A 485 -5.55 -1.07 -20.81
C GLY A 485 -5.65 -1.66 -22.21
N GLU A 486 -4.76 -1.26 -23.12
CA GLU A 486 -4.59 -1.84 -24.45
C GLU A 486 -3.29 -2.65 -24.53
N MET A 487 -2.60 -2.84 -23.39
CA MET A 487 -1.32 -3.52 -23.27
C MET A 487 -1.48 -4.80 -22.42
N SER A 488 -1.38 -5.97 -23.06
CA SER A 488 -1.68 -7.27 -22.44
C SER A 488 -0.51 -8.27 -22.43
N ARG A 489 0.68 -7.87 -22.87
CA ARG A 489 1.87 -8.74 -22.91
C ARG A 489 2.92 -8.34 -21.87
N PRO A 490 3.53 -9.32 -21.15
CA PRO A 490 3.16 -10.73 -21.11
C PRO A 490 1.82 -10.99 -20.39
N ASN A 491 1.39 -10.06 -19.55
CA ASN A 491 0.07 -10.03 -18.90
C ASN A 491 -0.50 -8.60 -19.02
N PRO A 492 -1.79 -8.37 -18.69
CA PRO A 492 -2.34 -7.03 -18.54
C PRO A 492 -1.46 -6.10 -17.69
N TRP A 493 -1.24 -4.87 -18.15
CA TRP A 493 -0.36 -3.92 -17.48
C TRP A 493 -1.00 -3.27 -16.25
N HIS A 494 -2.33 -3.12 -16.26
CA HIS A 494 -3.12 -2.63 -15.14
C HIS A 494 -4.35 -3.51 -14.88
N PRO A 495 -4.89 -3.46 -13.65
CA PRO A 495 -6.14 -4.13 -13.31
C PRO A 495 -7.33 -3.53 -14.06
N GLU A 496 -8.17 -4.40 -14.63
CA GLU A 496 -9.51 -4.07 -15.11
C GLU A 496 -10.56 -4.32 -14.02
N ILE A 497 -10.36 -5.41 -13.26
CA ILE A 497 -11.26 -5.87 -12.20
C ILE A 497 -10.74 -5.38 -10.84
N VAL A 498 -11.58 -4.61 -10.15
CA VAL A 498 -11.25 -3.89 -8.93
C VAL A 498 -12.20 -4.29 -7.79
N ASP A 499 -11.68 -4.41 -6.58
CA ASP A 499 -12.47 -4.66 -5.37
C ASP A 499 -13.07 -3.34 -4.85
N VAL A 500 -14.38 -3.34 -4.60
CA VAL A 500 -15.06 -2.31 -3.81
C VAL A 500 -15.70 -2.98 -2.59
N GLN A 501 -15.49 -2.42 -1.40
CA GLN A 501 -15.84 -3.08 -0.14
C GLN A 501 -16.15 -2.10 0.98
N ILE A 502 -17.21 -2.38 1.74
CA ILE A 502 -17.54 -1.69 2.99
C ILE A 502 -17.65 -2.73 4.10
N ILE A 503 -17.02 -2.46 5.25
CA ILE A 503 -17.32 -3.12 6.51
C ILE A 503 -17.93 -2.08 7.45
N THR A 504 -18.97 -2.46 8.18
CA THR A 504 -19.59 -1.65 9.22
C THR A 504 -19.41 -2.31 10.57
N VAL A 505 -19.05 -1.49 11.56
CA VAL A 505 -18.94 -1.85 12.96
C VAL A 505 -19.86 -0.91 13.72
N GLY A 506 -21.09 -1.35 13.97
CA GLY A 506 -22.11 -0.50 14.60
C GLY A 506 -22.33 0.79 13.80
N SER A 507 -22.05 1.94 14.40
CA SER A 507 -22.19 3.27 13.78
C SER A 507 -20.99 3.72 12.93
N LEU A 508 -19.96 2.89 12.76
CA LEU A 508 -18.76 3.17 11.96
C LEU A 508 -18.80 2.40 10.64
N ALA A 509 -18.55 3.06 9.51
CA ALA A 509 -18.32 2.44 8.21
C ALA A 509 -16.86 2.61 7.78
N ILE A 510 -16.18 1.50 7.49
CA ILE A 510 -14.83 1.43 6.95
C ILE A 510 -14.96 1.13 5.45
N THR A 511 -14.58 2.08 4.61
CA THR A 511 -14.64 1.92 3.15
C THR A 511 -13.26 1.64 2.59
N ALA A 512 -13.10 0.48 1.95
CA ALA A 512 -11.83 -0.01 1.44
C ALA A 512 -11.58 0.56 0.03
N LEU A 513 -10.74 1.57 -0.08
CA LEU A 513 -10.46 2.28 -1.34
C LEU A 513 -9.24 1.67 -2.04
N PRO A 514 -9.37 1.21 -3.30
CA PRO A 514 -8.32 0.48 -4.03
C PRO A 514 -7.26 1.38 -4.67
N GLY A 515 -6.85 2.44 -3.97
CA GLY A 515 -5.90 3.43 -4.48
C GLY A 515 -5.89 4.71 -3.64
N GLU A 516 -5.24 5.74 -4.19
CA GLU A 516 -4.93 6.99 -3.47
C GLU A 516 -5.91 8.10 -3.82
N PHE A 517 -6.94 8.23 -3.00
CA PHE A 517 -7.88 9.34 -3.11
C PHE A 517 -7.21 10.63 -2.67
N THR A 518 -7.39 11.71 -3.44
CA THR A 518 -7.04 13.07 -3.00
C THR A 518 -7.92 13.53 -1.85
N THR A 519 -7.52 14.64 -1.22
CA THR A 519 -8.23 15.28 -0.12
C THR A 519 -9.71 15.50 -0.47
N MET A 520 -10.01 16.19 -1.58
CA MET A 520 -11.41 16.47 -1.94
C MET A 520 -12.15 15.22 -2.44
N SER A 521 -11.44 14.29 -3.07
CA SER A 521 -12.04 12.99 -3.45
C SER A 521 -12.54 12.23 -2.22
N GLY A 522 -11.71 12.13 -1.17
CA GLY A 522 -12.08 11.47 0.08
C GLY A 522 -13.18 12.20 0.84
N ARG A 523 -13.19 13.55 0.82
CA ARG A 523 -14.28 14.36 1.40
C ARG A 523 -15.62 14.09 0.74
N ARG A 524 -15.71 14.24 -0.59
CA ARG A 524 -16.92 13.94 -1.36
C ARG A 524 -17.38 12.49 -1.15
N PHE A 525 -16.43 11.57 -1.03
CA PHE A 525 -16.70 10.18 -0.74
C PHE A 525 -17.36 9.97 0.64
N ARG A 526 -16.79 10.56 1.70
CA ARG A 526 -17.37 10.49 3.05
C ARG A 526 -18.77 11.10 3.12
N GLU A 527 -18.99 12.23 2.44
CA GLU A 527 -20.31 12.87 2.40
C GLU A 527 -21.38 12.07 1.64
N ALA A 528 -20.96 11.29 0.63
CA ALA A 528 -21.86 10.49 -0.17
C ALA A 528 -22.47 9.31 0.59
N VAL A 529 -21.84 8.87 1.68
CA VAL A 529 -22.29 7.80 2.59
C VAL A 529 -22.85 8.44 3.86
N GLN A 530 -24.13 8.80 3.85
CA GLN A 530 -24.79 9.56 4.92
C GLN A 530 -25.09 8.72 6.18
N ASN A 531 -25.36 9.40 7.31
CA ASN A 531 -25.89 8.87 8.58
C ASN A 531 -24.99 7.93 9.41
N MET A 532 -23.70 7.82 9.10
CA MET A 532 -22.71 7.07 9.90
C MET A 532 -21.39 7.83 9.98
N THR A 533 -20.53 7.48 10.94
CA THR A 533 -19.12 7.90 10.84
C THR A 533 -18.46 7.07 9.76
N VAL A 534 -17.89 7.72 8.74
CA VAL A 534 -17.25 7.05 7.61
C VAL A 534 -15.74 7.31 7.67
N VAL A 535 -14.96 6.24 7.70
CA VAL A 535 -13.50 6.30 7.52
C VAL A 535 -13.14 5.78 6.14
N THR A 536 -12.34 6.55 5.41
CA THR A 536 -11.71 6.11 4.17
C THR A 536 -10.44 5.37 4.51
N SER A 537 -10.30 4.11 4.06
CA SER A 537 -9.07 3.33 4.18
C SER A 537 -8.45 3.21 2.79
N GLY A 538 -7.30 3.84 2.59
CA GLY A 538 -6.61 3.82 1.30
C GLY A 538 -5.92 2.48 1.01
N LEU A 539 -5.41 2.31 -0.21
CA LEU A 539 -4.53 1.19 -0.57
C LEU A 539 -5.08 -0.21 -0.29
N CYS A 540 -6.40 -0.34 -0.37
CA CYS A 540 -7.05 -1.56 0.03
C CYS A 540 -7.14 -2.54 -1.14
N ASN A 541 -6.87 -3.81 -0.85
CA ASN A 541 -7.22 -4.97 -1.67
C ASN A 541 -6.50 -5.12 -3.03
N VAL A 542 -6.51 -4.08 -3.87
CA VAL A 542 -5.84 -3.99 -5.15
C VAL A 542 -5.44 -2.54 -5.38
N TYR A 543 -4.26 -2.31 -5.96
CA TYR A 543 -3.77 -0.97 -6.23
C TYR A 543 -4.13 -0.50 -7.65
N THR A 544 -4.78 0.66 -7.74
CA THR A 544 -5.24 1.28 -8.99
C THR A 544 -4.73 2.73 -9.17
N HIS A 545 -3.58 3.05 -8.58
CA HIS A 545 -3.02 4.41 -8.57
C HIS A 545 -3.93 5.42 -7.87
N TYR A 546 -4.12 6.60 -8.45
CA TYR A 546 -4.70 7.78 -7.80
C TYR A 546 -6.15 7.97 -8.23
N ILE A 547 -6.91 8.66 -7.40
CA ILE A 547 -8.28 9.07 -7.68
C ILE A 547 -8.40 10.55 -7.34
N THR A 548 -8.51 11.39 -8.36
CA THR A 548 -8.79 12.82 -8.23
C THR A 548 -10.26 13.14 -8.43
N THR A 549 -10.69 14.34 -8.02
CA THR A 549 -11.96 14.89 -8.47
C THR A 549 -11.93 15.15 -9.99
N TYR A 550 -13.11 15.38 -10.59
CA TYR A 550 -13.18 15.74 -12.01
C TYR A 550 -12.42 17.05 -12.26
N GLU A 551 -12.53 18.00 -11.33
CA GLU A 551 -11.92 19.32 -11.40
C GLU A 551 -10.40 19.25 -11.25
N GLU A 552 -9.91 18.49 -10.26
CA GLU A 552 -8.48 18.22 -10.09
C GLU A 552 -7.90 17.46 -11.30
N TYR A 553 -8.69 16.57 -11.91
CA TYR A 553 -8.28 15.82 -13.10
C TYR A 553 -7.92 16.75 -14.26
N GLN A 554 -8.64 17.86 -14.43
CA GLN A 554 -8.41 18.80 -15.52
C GLN A 554 -7.00 19.42 -15.46
N ALA A 555 -6.45 19.58 -14.25
CA ALA A 555 -5.14 20.19 -14.05
C ALA A 555 -3.96 19.29 -14.48
N GLN A 556 -4.18 17.97 -14.65
CA GLN A 556 -3.16 16.99 -15.08
C GLN A 556 -1.81 17.07 -14.33
N ARG A 557 -1.84 17.36 -13.03
CA ARG A 557 -0.71 17.08 -12.12
C ARG A 557 -0.53 15.56 -11.93
N TYR A 558 0.47 15.15 -11.14
CA TYR A 558 0.83 13.74 -11.00
C TYR A 558 -0.35 12.83 -10.63
N GLU A 559 -1.18 13.23 -9.67
CA GLU A 559 -2.34 12.45 -9.21
C GLU A 559 -3.40 12.30 -10.32
N ALA A 560 -3.66 13.38 -11.05
CA ALA A 560 -4.61 13.42 -12.15
C ALA A 560 -4.14 12.58 -13.37
N ALA A 561 -2.86 12.71 -13.71
CA ALA A 561 -2.22 11.87 -14.73
C ALA A 561 -2.24 10.38 -14.34
N SER A 562 -2.20 10.09 -13.03
CA SER A 562 -2.26 8.76 -12.46
C SER A 562 -3.68 8.28 -12.13
N THR A 563 -4.73 9.04 -12.48
CA THR A 563 -6.13 8.60 -12.35
C THR A 563 -6.51 7.75 -13.56
N ILE A 564 -6.31 6.44 -13.43
CA ILE A 564 -6.16 5.55 -14.60
C ILE A 564 -7.46 5.29 -15.37
N TYR A 565 -8.64 5.37 -14.77
CA TYR A 565 -9.91 5.07 -15.46
C TYR A 565 -10.63 6.30 -16.02
N GLY A 566 -9.90 7.41 -16.20
CA GLY A 566 -10.42 8.64 -16.82
C GLY A 566 -10.99 9.66 -15.82
N PRO A 567 -11.54 10.78 -16.32
CA PRO A 567 -12.00 11.91 -15.50
C PRO A 567 -13.18 11.56 -14.57
N HIS A 568 -13.92 10.48 -14.87
CA HIS A 568 -15.09 10.06 -14.10
C HIS A 568 -14.81 8.91 -13.11
N THR A 569 -13.54 8.59 -12.86
CA THR A 569 -13.12 7.53 -11.92
C THR A 569 -13.75 7.68 -10.54
N LEU A 570 -13.69 8.88 -9.94
CA LEU A 570 -14.29 9.14 -8.62
C LEU A 570 -15.82 8.94 -8.62
N SER A 571 -16.48 9.40 -9.68
CA SER A 571 -17.95 9.29 -9.80
C SER A 571 -18.39 7.84 -9.97
N ALA A 572 -17.61 7.01 -10.66
CA ALA A 572 -17.81 5.56 -10.73
C ALA A 572 -17.69 4.90 -9.35
N TYR A 573 -16.68 5.26 -8.56
CA TYR A 573 -16.59 4.76 -7.18
C TYR A 573 -17.81 5.16 -6.34
N PHE A 574 -18.31 6.40 -6.44
CA PHE A 574 -19.54 6.79 -5.73
C PHE A 574 -20.74 5.93 -6.10
N PHE A 575 -20.89 5.57 -7.37
CA PHE A 575 -21.98 4.70 -7.81
C PHE A 575 -21.96 3.35 -7.08
N PHE A 576 -20.82 2.65 -7.08
CA PHE A 576 -20.72 1.34 -6.45
C PHE A 576 -20.78 1.41 -4.92
N PHE A 577 -20.07 2.33 -4.28
CA PHE A 577 -20.08 2.41 -2.83
C PHE A 577 -21.44 2.86 -2.26
N ARG A 578 -22.20 3.71 -2.97
CA ARG A 578 -23.60 3.99 -2.61
C ARG A 578 -24.48 2.76 -2.75
N ALA A 579 -24.26 1.92 -3.75
CA ALA A 579 -24.99 0.67 -3.90
C ALA A 579 -24.68 -0.31 -2.75
N LEU A 580 -23.40 -0.46 -2.39
CA LEU A 580 -22.99 -1.27 -1.23
C LEU A 580 -23.56 -0.74 0.09
N ALA A 581 -23.49 0.58 0.33
CA ALA A 581 -24.04 1.20 1.52
C ALA A 581 -25.56 0.99 1.63
N LYS A 582 -26.30 1.14 0.51
CA LYS A 582 -27.73 0.82 0.45
C LYS A 582 -28.00 -0.66 0.71
N ALA A 583 -27.19 -1.57 0.16
CA ALA A 583 -27.34 -3.00 0.38
C ALA A 583 -27.20 -3.37 1.87
N ILE A 584 -26.23 -2.76 2.56
CA ILE A 584 -26.06 -2.90 4.01
C ILE A 584 -27.27 -2.32 4.76
N ALA A 585 -27.68 -1.09 4.44
CA ALA A 585 -28.73 -0.38 5.17
C ALA A 585 -30.12 -1.02 5.05
N TYR A 586 -30.49 -1.54 3.87
CA TYR A 586 -31.80 -2.15 3.64
C TYR A 586 -31.85 -3.64 3.96
N HIS A 587 -30.76 -4.23 4.49
CA HIS A 587 -30.63 -5.67 4.71
C HIS A 587 -31.14 -6.48 3.50
N VAL A 588 -30.83 -6.03 2.28
CA VAL A 588 -31.37 -6.65 1.07
C VAL A 588 -31.01 -8.13 1.12
N LEU A 589 -32.03 -8.99 1.07
CA LEU A 589 -31.99 -10.44 1.29
C LEU A 589 -31.22 -11.22 0.20
N GLY A 590 -30.19 -10.62 -0.41
CA GLY A 590 -29.33 -11.25 -1.40
C GLY A 590 -27.97 -10.56 -1.49
N PRO A 591 -26.89 -11.32 -1.81
CA PRO A 591 -25.56 -10.75 -1.97
C PRO A 591 -25.58 -9.68 -3.08
N CYS A 592 -24.81 -8.59 -2.90
CA CYS A 592 -24.46 -7.72 -4.01
C CYS A 592 -23.95 -8.59 -5.18
N PRO A 593 -24.25 -8.26 -6.44
CA PRO A 593 -23.78 -9.06 -7.57
C PRO A 593 -22.27 -9.28 -7.43
N ASN A 594 -21.83 -10.54 -7.45
CA ASN A 594 -20.42 -10.89 -7.21
C ASN A 594 -19.45 -10.14 -8.15
N GLY A 595 -19.92 -9.81 -9.36
CA GLY A 595 -19.12 -9.21 -10.41
C GLY A 595 -18.16 -10.20 -11.06
N PRO A 596 -17.37 -9.75 -12.04
CA PRO A 596 -16.35 -10.58 -12.68
C PRO A 596 -15.24 -10.94 -11.71
N GLU A 597 -14.80 -12.20 -11.69
CA GLU A 597 -13.66 -12.64 -10.86
C GLU A 597 -12.35 -12.08 -11.42
N PRO A 598 -11.45 -11.53 -10.57
CA PRO A 598 -10.15 -11.04 -11.02
C PRO A 598 -9.21 -12.20 -11.40
N PRO A 599 -8.28 -11.98 -12.35
CA PRO A 599 -7.34 -13.03 -12.76
C PRO A 599 -6.23 -13.26 -11.72
N PHE A 600 -5.67 -14.48 -11.74
CA PHE A 600 -4.44 -14.85 -11.03
C PHE A 600 -3.39 -15.38 -12.02
N PHE A 601 -2.40 -14.55 -12.36
CA PHE A 601 -1.42 -14.89 -13.41
C PHE A 601 -0.41 -15.93 -12.92
N LYS A 602 -0.20 -16.98 -13.73
CA LYS A 602 0.71 -18.10 -13.40
C LYS A 602 2.16 -17.83 -13.77
N GLN A 603 2.39 -17.15 -14.90
CA GLN A 603 3.72 -16.89 -15.43
C GLN A 603 4.04 -15.40 -15.23
N LEU A 604 4.92 -15.12 -14.27
CA LEU A 604 5.43 -13.79 -13.98
C LEU A 604 6.91 -13.73 -14.37
N ILE A 605 7.34 -12.57 -14.89
CA ILE A 605 8.76 -12.29 -15.10
C ILE A 605 9.41 -12.25 -13.70
N THR A 606 10.33 -13.16 -13.43
CA THR A 606 11.05 -13.24 -12.16
C THR A 606 12.33 -12.42 -12.22
N ASN A 607 12.74 -11.85 -11.08
CA ASN A 607 14.05 -11.21 -10.98
C ASN A 607 15.18 -12.26 -11.06
N LEU A 608 16.20 -12.01 -11.88
CA LEU A 608 17.40 -12.85 -12.02
C LEU A 608 18.44 -12.44 -10.96
N ILE A 609 18.17 -12.79 -9.70
CA ILE A 609 19.18 -12.67 -8.64
C ILE A 609 20.15 -13.85 -8.78
N ALA A 610 21.41 -13.56 -9.10
CA ALA A 610 22.43 -14.60 -9.23
C ALA A 610 22.64 -15.32 -7.89
N ASN A 611 22.54 -16.65 -7.90
CA ASN A 611 22.81 -17.51 -6.74
C ASN A 611 24.32 -17.59 -6.47
N ILE A 612 24.88 -16.57 -5.84
CA ILE A 612 26.29 -16.48 -5.48
C ILE A 612 26.55 -17.28 -4.20
N VAL A 613 27.72 -17.93 -4.09
CA VAL A 613 28.18 -18.57 -2.86
C VAL A 613 28.84 -17.50 -2.00
N ASP A 614 28.43 -17.37 -0.75
CA ASP A 614 29.00 -16.41 0.18
C ASP A 614 30.44 -16.82 0.54
N LYS A 615 31.34 -15.85 0.66
CA LYS A 615 32.73 -16.07 1.06
C LYS A 615 33.14 -15.11 2.16
N ALA A 616 33.80 -15.64 3.20
CA ALA A 616 34.54 -14.81 4.13
C ALA A 616 35.88 -14.35 3.50
N PRO A 617 36.46 -13.22 3.95
CA PRO A 617 37.82 -12.82 3.62
C PRO A 617 38.84 -13.90 3.98
N THR A 618 39.96 -13.93 3.25
CA THR A 618 41.03 -14.89 3.49
C THR A 618 41.52 -14.83 4.95
N GLY A 619 41.51 -15.97 5.63
CA GLY A 619 41.92 -16.07 7.05
C GLY A 619 40.88 -15.59 8.06
N LYS A 620 39.64 -15.33 7.62
CA LYS A 620 38.51 -14.93 8.47
C LYS A 620 37.36 -15.94 8.35
N THR A 621 36.45 -15.93 9.32
CA THR A 621 35.19 -16.66 9.29
C THR A 621 33.97 -15.72 9.22
N PHE A 622 32.79 -16.26 8.91
CA PHE A 622 31.55 -15.48 8.98
C PHE A 622 31.30 -15.05 10.42
N GLY A 623 30.96 -13.78 10.61
CA GLY A 623 30.85 -13.19 11.94
C GLY A 623 32.17 -12.66 12.52
N ASP A 624 33.31 -12.76 11.84
CA ASP A 624 34.51 -12.07 12.34
C ASP A 624 34.32 -10.53 12.32
N VAL A 625 34.77 -9.88 13.39
CA VAL A 625 34.78 -8.42 13.54
C VAL A 625 35.78 -7.82 12.54
N LEU A 626 35.31 -6.93 11.66
CA LEU A 626 36.21 -6.19 10.75
C LEU A 626 36.64 -4.83 11.33
N GLN A 627 35.74 -4.15 12.06
CA GLN A 627 36.02 -2.87 12.72
C GLN A 627 35.75 -3.00 14.23
N PRO A 628 36.75 -2.80 15.13
CA PRO A 628 36.52 -2.86 16.56
C PRO A 628 35.68 -1.66 17.03
N LEU A 629 34.93 -1.84 18.13
CA LEU A 629 34.25 -0.75 18.81
C LEU A 629 35.23 0.02 19.70
N GLU A 630 34.96 1.30 19.91
CA GLU A 630 35.65 2.06 20.96
C GLU A 630 35.26 1.49 22.33
N PRO A 631 36.17 1.50 23.33
CA PRO A 631 35.85 0.97 24.66
C PRO A 631 34.76 1.75 25.38
N LYS A 632 34.57 3.04 25.05
CA LYS A 632 33.62 3.94 25.71
C LYS A 632 32.93 4.84 24.70
N TYR A 633 31.62 4.99 24.86
CA TYR A 633 30.80 5.91 24.09
C TYR A 633 30.04 6.85 25.03
N ARG A 634 29.93 8.11 24.62
CA ARG A 634 28.98 9.04 25.21
C ARG A 634 27.62 8.85 24.57
N VAL A 635 26.58 9.17 25.33
CA VAL A 635 25.25 9.45 24.79
C VAL A 635 25.39 10.45 23.62
N VAL A 636 24.65 10.25 22.51
CA VAL A 636 24.75 11.01 21.24
C VAL A 636 25.94 10.63 20.32
N ARG A 637 26.60 9.47 20.48
CA ARG A 637 27.65 9.02 19.55
C ARG A 637 27.29 7.74 18.78
N LEU A 638 27.60 7.76 17.48
CA LEU A 638 27.46 6.63 16.55
C LEU A 638 28.44 5.51 16.91
N THR A 639 27.91 4.31 17.15
CA THR A 639 28.71 3.08 17.06
C THR A 639 28.62 2.56 15.61
N LYS A 640 29.74 2.15 15.00
CA LYS A 640 29.75 1.58 13.64
C LYS A 640 30.58 0.30 13.65
N ARG A 641 30.04 -0.80 13.13
CA ARG A 641 30.78 -2.08 13.08
C ARG A 641 30.38 -2.95 11.90
N SER A 642 31.35 -3.39 11.10
CA SER A 642 31.14 -4.27 9.92
C SER A 642 31.44 -5.77 10.22
N TRP A 643 30.64 -6.68 9.67
CA TRP A 643 30.69 -8.16 9.76
C TRP A 643 30.57 -8.83 8.37
N ASN A 644 30.77 -10.14 8.18
CA ASN A 644 30.36 -10.83 6.91
C ASN A 644 28.98 -11.49 7.03
N SER A 645 28.13 -11.50 6.00
CA SER A 645 26.68 -11.72 6.18
C SER A 645 25.87 -12.32 5.01
N SER A 646 24.80 -13.07 5.34
CA SER A 646 23.64 -13.46 4.51
C SER A 646 22.36 -13.64 5.38
N GLU A 647 21.17 -13.78 4.78
CA GLU A 647 19.86 -13.46 5.43
C GLU A 647 18.97 -14.64 5.86
N THR A 648 18.48 -14.64 7.12
CA THR A 648 17.05 -14.76 7.59
C THR A 648 16.88 -15.25 9.05
N HIS A 649 16.29 -14.46 9.95
CA HIS A 649 15.38 -14.88 11.05
C HIS A 649 14.89 -13.62 11.84
N HIS A 650 14.23 -13.81 13.00
CA HIS A 650 13.52 -12.81 13.82
C HIS A 650 14.20 -11.44 13.95
N THR A 651 15.53 -11.40 14.06
CA THR A 651 16.29 -10.16 14.07
C THR A 651 17.71 -10.36 13.52
N PHE A 652 18.25 -9.36 12.81
CA PHE A 652 19.64 -9.36 12.33
C PHE A 652 20.64 -8.95 13.40
N LEU A 653 20.21 -8.17 14.40
CA LEU A 653 21.09 -7.63 15.43
C LEU A 653 20.40 -7.58 16.78
N THR A 654 21.17 -7.65 17.86
CA THR A 654 20.72 -7.26 19.18
C THR A 654 21.73 -6.34 19.85
N VAL A 655 21.24 -5.34 20.57
CA VAL A 655 22.03 -4.59 21.56
C VAL A 655 21.67 -5.15 22.92
N GLU A 656 22.67 -5.60 23.65
CA GLU A 656 22.49 -6.23 24.96
C GLU A 656 23.21 -5.42 26.03
N LYS A 657 22.53 -5.18 27.16
CA LYS A 657 23.07 -4.54 28.37
C LYS A 657 23.42 -5.61 29.39
N TYR A 658 24.57 -5.49 30.04
CA TYR A 658 24.96 -6.38 31.12
C TYR A 658 24.33 -5.92 32.44
N GLU A 659 23.59 -6.83 33.09
CA GLU A 659 23.02 -6.61 34.41
C GLU A 659 23.89 -7.29 35.47
N ALA A 660 24.61 -6.48 36.25
CA ALA A 660 25.57 -6.96 37.24
C ALA A 660 24.91 -7.74 38.40
N THR A 661 23.65 -7.43 38.71
CA THR A 661 22.88 -8.08 39.78
C THR A 661 22.53 -9.54 39.45
N SER A 662 22.13 -9.81 38.20
CA SER A 662 21.80 -11.17 37.72
C SER A 662 22.97 -11.86 37.01
N GLN A 663 24.06 -11.14 36.74
CA GLN A 663 25.18 -11.60 35.91
C GLN A 663 24.76 -12.07 34.52
N THR A 664 23.72 -11.45 33.95
CA THR A 664 23.17 -11.81 32.64
C THR A 664 23.18 -10.65 31.65
N TRP A 665 23.19 -10.98 30.36
CA TRP A 665 22.99 -10.02 29.28
C TRP A 665 21.51 -9.94 28.93
N GLN A 666 20.94 -8.73 28.98
CA GLN A 666 19.55 -8.45 28.64
C GLN A 666 19.49 -7.72 27.31
N ILE A 667 18.64 -8.19 26.38
CA ILE A 667 18.43 -7.50 25.10
C ILE A 667 17.64 -6.21 25.38
N VAL A 668 18.15 -5.09 24.89
CA VAL A 668 17.50 -3.78 25.01
C VAL A 668 17.06 -3.22 23.66
N HIS A 669 17.71 -3.63 22.57
CA HIS A 669 17.31 -3.29 21.20
C HIS A 669 17.50 -4.48 20.27
N ASN A 670 16.67 -4.53 19.23
CA ASN A 670 16.71 -5.45 18.09
C ASN A 670 16.67 -4.64 16.79
N ASP A 671 16.73 -5.29 15.62
CA ASP A 671 16.63 -4.62 14.31
C ASP A 671 15.27 -3.97 13.97
N ALA A 672 14.27 -4.07 14.86
CA ALA A 672 13.03 -3.31 14.79
C ALA A 672 13.08 -2.00 15.60
N SER A 673 14.10 -1.84 16.44
CA SER A 673 14.35 -0.64 17.24
C SER A 673 14.88 0.48 16.35
N TRP A 674 14.22 1.64 16.35
CA TRP A 674 14.56 2.79 15.51
C TRP A 674 15.95 3.39 15.81
N GLU A 675 16.49 3.09 16.98
CA GLU A 675 17.84 3.46 17.41
C GLU A 675 18.92 2.62 16.72
N THR A 676 18.55 1.51 16.06
CA THR A 676 19.49 0.61 15.42
C THR A 676 19.37 0.65 13.91
N ARG A 677 20.48 0.42 13.21
CA ARG A 677 20.52 0.34 11.75
C ARG A 677 21.41 -0.81 11.34
N PHE A 678 20.93 -1.64 10.43
CA PHE A 678 21.70 -2.69 9.78
C PHE A 678 21.90 -2.30 8.33
N TYR A 679 23.15 -2.20 7.89
CA TYR A 679 23.52 -1.99 6.49
C TYR A 679 24.19 -3.23 5.93
N TRP A 680 23.88 -3.58 4.70
CA TRP A 680 24.51 -4.68 3.99
C TRP A 680 25.18 -4.16 2.72
N HIS A 681 26.49 -4.38 2.61
CA HIS A 681 27.30 -3.93 1.48
C HIS A 681 27.89 -5.14 0.75
N LYS A 682 27.48 -5.33 -0.49
CA LYS A 682 28.03 -6.36 -1.36
C LYS A 682 29.49 -6.05 -1.72
N GLY A 683 30.37 -7.02 -1.53
CA GLY A 683 31.77 -7.01 -1.96
C GLY A 683 31.98 -7.79 -3.26
N LEU A 684 33.24 -8.06 -3.59
CA LEU A 684 33.61 -8.84 -4.78
C LEU A 684 33.53 -10.35 -4.52
N LEU A 685 33.19 -11.13 -5.55
CA LEU A 685 33.30 -12.60 -5.59
C LEU A 685 32.61 -13.34 -4.42
N GLY A 686 31.48 -12.81 -3.91
CA GLY A 686 30.70 -13.42 -2.83
C GLY A 686 31.03 -12.91 -1.43
N GLN A 687 31.95 -11.95 -1.28
CA GLN A 687 32.16 -11.26 -0.01
C GLN A 687 31.07 -10.21 0.25
N SER A 688 30.76 -9.93 1.51
CA SER A 688 29.81 -8.88 1.91
C SER A 688 30.15 -8.33 3.29
N ASN A 689 29.83 -7.06 3.54
CA ASN A 689 30.00 -6.41 4.84
C ASN A 689 28.64 -6.00 5.44
N ALA A 690 28.27 -6.51 6.61
CA ALA A 690 27.15 -6.12 7.43
C ALA A 690 27.56 -5.07 8.46
N THR A 691 27.17 -3.82 8.29
CA THR A 691 27.44 -2.75 9.26
C THR A 691 26.26 -2.56 10.20
N ILE A 692 26.47 -2.75 11.51
CA ILE A 692 25.49 -2.40 12.54
C ILE A 692 25.86 -1.06 13.15
N GLN A 693 24.85 -0.21 13.29
CA GLN A 693 24.93 1.04 14.04
C GLN A 693 23.89 1.05 15.16
N TRP A 694 24.30 1.48 16.34
CA TRP A 694 23.41 1.86 17.43
C TRP A 694 23.59 3.35 17.71
N HIS A 695 22.53 4.11 17.48
CA HIS A 695 22.37 5.52 17.82
C HIS A 695 21.89 5.59 19.26
N ILE A 696 22.83 5.70 20.20
CA ILE A 696 22.56 5.67 21.64
C ILE A 696 21.63 6.84 22.00
N PRO A 697 20.36 6.58 22.40
CA PRO A 697 19.42 7.64 22.70
C PRO A 697 19.78 8.34 24.01
N GLU A 698 19.27 9.57 24.19
CA GLU A 698 19.48 10.34 25.44
C GLU A 698 18.95 9.65 26.69
N THR A 699 17.97 8.77 26.52
CA THR A 699 17.33 7.99 27.58
C THR A 699 18.09 6.70 27.91
N ALA A 700 19.18 6.37 27.20
CA ALA A 700 19.97 5.17 27.47
C ALA A 700 20.65 5.25 28.84
N GLN A 701 20.49 4.20 29.64
CA GLN A 701 21.15 4.11 30.94
C GLN A 701 22.66 3.86 30.78
N PRO A 702 23.52 4.48 31.61
CA PRO A 702 24.93 4.11 31.65
C PRO A 702 25.11 2.63 32.02
N GLY A 703 26.14 2.00 31.46
CA GLY A 703 26.44 0.59 31.73
C GLY A 703 27.31 -0.07 30.67
N SER A 704 27.52 -1.37 30.83
CA SER A 704 28.26 -2.18 29.86
C SER A 704 27.31 -2.79 28.83
N TYR A 705 27.67 -2.65 27.56
CA TYR A 705 26.89 -3.07 26.41
C TYR A 705 27.70 -3.95 25.46
N ARG A 706 26.99 -4.76 24.67
CA ARG A 706 27.52 -5.46 23.52
C ARG A 706 26.50 -5.49 22.38
N ILE A 707 26.98 -5.62 21.15
CA ILE A 707 26.19 -5.78 19.95
C ILE A 707 26.41 -7.20 19.44
N ARG A 708 25.34 -7.93 19.18
CA ARG A 708 25.40 -9.21 18.47
C ARG A 708 24.86 -9.05 17.06
N TYR A 709 25.42 -9.89 16.19
CA TYR A 709 25.01 -10.01 14.80
C TYR A 709 24.61 -11.45 14.53
N LEU A 710 23.42 -11.63 13.95
CA LEU A 710 22.86 -12.92 13.58
C LEU A 710 22.69 -12.96 12.06
N GLY A 711 23.29 -13.96 11.43
CA GLY A 711 23.31 -14.08 9.98
C GLY A 711 23.24 -15.52 9.51
N HIS A 712 23.10 -15.66 8.20
CA HIS A 712 23.18 -16.92 7.48
C HIS A 712 24.26 -16.81 6.41
N TYR A 713 24.69 -17.91 5.82
CA TYR A 713 25.52 -17.90 4.62
C TYR A 713 25.18 -19.09 3.73
N ARG A 714 25.24 -18.88 2.42
CA ARG A 714 25.00 -19.91 1.41
C ARG A 714 26.32 -20.59 1.08
N LYS A 715 26.36 -21.90 1.32
CA LYS A 715 27.46 -22.79 0.92
C LYS A 715 27.01 -23.70 -0.23
N GLN A 716 27.84 -23.85 -1.25
CA GLN A 716 27.63 -24.84 -2.30
C GLN A 716 28.95 -25.53 -2.59
N ASP A 717 29.08 -26.78 -2.14
CA ASP A 717 30.23 -27.64 -2.45
C ASP A 717 30.03 -28.32 -3.81
N PHE A 718 31.12 -28.71 -4.48
CA PHE A 718 31.07 -29.36 -5.79
C PHE A 718 30.16 -30.62 -5.74
N LEU A 719 29.17 -30.68 -6.65
CA LEU A 719 28.16 -31.76 -6.76
C LEU A 719 27.21 -31.93 -5.56
N ARG A 720 27.14 -30.97 -4.62
CA ARG A 720 26.15 -30.98 -3.53
C ARG A 720 25.09 -29.89 -3.72
N PRO A 721 23.85 -30.13 -3.26
CA PRO A 721 22.84 -29.06 -3.17
C PRO A 721 23.37 -27.89 -2.35
N ALA A 722 22.95 -26.67 -2.68
CA ALA A 722 23.27 -25.51 -1.88
C ALA A 722 22.59 -25.61 -0.51
N VAL A 723 23.32 -25.25 0.55
CA VAL A 723 22.83 -25.24 1.93
C VAL A 723 22.98 -23.83 2.49
N ILE A 724 22.02 -23.41 3.31
CA ILE A 724 22.06 -22.15 4.06
C ILE A 724 22.36 -22.51 5.52
N LEU A 725 23.41 -21.92 6.09
CA LEU A 725 23.87 -22.18 7.46
C LEU A 725 23.81 -20.91 8.28
N SER A 726 23.36 -20.99 9.53
CA SER A 726 23.36 -19.86 10.47
C SER A 726 24.73 -19.64 11.10
N PHE A 727 25.04 -18.39 11.45
CA PHE A 727 26.15 -18.04 12.33
C PHE A 727 25.75 -16.86 13.22
N GLU A 728 26.48 -16.68 14.30
CA GLU A 728 26.33 -15.54 15.18
C GLU A 728 27.68 -14.96 15.55
N SER A 729 27.69 -13.68 15.89
CA SER A 729 28.87 -13.03 16.41
C SER A 729 28.53 -12.01 17.48
N THR A 730 29.48 -11.78 18.37
CA THR A 730 29.33 -10.88 19.51
C THR A 730 30.50 -9.91 19.53
N SER A 731 30.19 -8.62 19.73
CA SER A 731 31.19 -7.60 19.95
C SER A 731 32.00 -7.83 21.22
N SER A 732 33.18 -7.21 21.29
CA SER A 732 33.75 -6.80 22.58
C SER A 732 32.76 -5.95 23.37
N THR A 733 32.80 -6.04 24.69
CA THR A 733 32.05 -5.16 25.59
C THR A 733 32.54 -3.72 25.46
N PHE A 734 31.62 -2.76 25.55
CA PHE A 734 31.91 -1.32 25.62
C PHE A 734 31.04 -0.66 26.68
N GLU A 735 31.45 0.50 27.20
CA GLU A 735 30.67 1.26 28.18
C GLU A 735 29.92 2.43 27.53
N VAL A 736 28.70 2.67 27.99
CA VAL A 736 27.94 3.90 27.72
C VAL A 736 27.97 4.77 28.97
N VAL A 737 28.30 6.05 28.81
CA VAL A 737 28.37 7.05 29.89
C VAL A 737 27.59 8.31 29.53
N THR A 738 27.01 8.96 30.54
CA THR A 738 26.22 10.21 30.38
C THR A 738 27.08 11.46 30.15
N THR A 739 28.33 11.46 30.62
CA THR A 739 29.31 12.57 30.48
C THR A 739 30.72 12.05 30.33
#